data_AF-A0A1V5FX51-F1
#
_entry.id   AF-A0A1V5FX51-F1
#
_cell.length_a   1.000
_cell.length_b   1.000
_cell.length_c   1.000
_cell.angle_alpha   90.00
_cell.angle_beta   90.00
_cell.angle_gamma   90.00
#
_symmetry.space_group_name_H-M   'P 1'
#
loop_
_entity.id
_entity.type
_entity.pdbx_description
1 polymer ?
#
loop_
_entity_poly.entity_id
_entity_poly.type
_entity_poly.pdbx_seq_one_letter_code
_entity_poly.pdbx_strand_id
1 'polypeptide(L)'
;MNRFSNTGIVLTLLLWAPLLKAGSIDGFVRNADASAPMEGAQVFAYSMTAPGAPFTATADALGAYSVVVPDGSYAVIAQSAGFDPELFQELPCCANPELATPVLVNNATVGGIDFTLATSATISGRITRLDNGNALAGTVVEVRRAGTTDVVVTATSDGSGNYTVDVPAGQYDIVALGGGVFGDEMFPERQCWNGACAGTVVAQTVESGTNLSSIDLALAPPARISVTLVDETTGLSIDGEITYWLGEVTAPTPVGTVAVSAGNAVLELPGADTVRLKASSSACGVAGDAVCVPELFADLPCIGLACEPNDGTPIQFAKGQAITGPAFALMRGGSVRGRVTSAGTPVGGATVQLFPSAVVSLNEPPLLSTTTEPDGTYTLGGLVTADVYVLARTAGFIPVLFDGRPCPMAQCLPTSGDLVAVQQGSDTSDIDFVLVPGGSLSGEIRDVGRDAPLESATAHVHQDDGAEVTSAITGSDGTWRIDDLPVGTWYVRFSRAQFNGELFDAIPCPSNNCDVTTGTPIGLTAGVDVTGIDGGLRRIDGGDGEFRLVYLNHCQSGNCTFNRGNTNNASTNVSSLVSSTRTLSPFSGTTETWDATVACIRDVLQPYRLTVTTTDPGPVAHVEAVIAGTPAQLGMSDGVAGVSPFSCGEIPRSITFTFGNVFPDSVLDLCWTATHEIAHSFGLAHETYCPDSMTYATGCGFKRYTDVISPVGTQGPCQPAGECQCGPTTQNAHQSMLGMVGPNAAVFADGFEAESLAKRRWRDAIKAFDGNRNPELRCGTMEHPKLGTFLPLGKQ
;
A
#
# COMPACT_ATOMS: atom_id res chain seq x y z
N MET A 1 8.81 -75.66 4.18
CA MET A 1 8.61 -76.72 3.17
C MET A 1 8.83 -76.12 1.79
N ASN A 2 9.94 -76.42 1.12
CA ASN A 2 9.98 -76.57 -0.34
C ASN A 2 11.28 -77.27 -0.73
N ARG A 3 11.14 -78.30 -1.57
CA ARG A 3 12.17 -79.25 -1.97
C ARG A 3 13.02 -78.68 -3.10
N PHE A 4 14.34 -78.82 -3.00
CA PHE A 4 15.18 -79.11 -4.16
C PHE A 4 16.14 -80.24 -3.81
N SER A 5 16.09 -81.28 -4.63
CA SER A 5 16.99 -82.42 -4.66
C SER A 5 18.17 -82.06 -5.55
N ASN A 6 19.41 -82.27 -5.08
CA ASN A 6 20.43 -82.84 -5.94
C ASN A 6 21.57 -83.47 -5.11
N THR A 7 21.81 -84.75 -5.40
CA THR A 7 22.93 -85.57 -4.93
C THR A 7 24.23 -85.18 -5.62
N GLY A 8 25.31 -85.01 -4.86
CA GLY A 8 26.67 -84.87 -5.40
C GLY A 8 27.71 -84.83 -4.28
N ILE A 9 28.35 -85.98 -4.02
CA ILE A 9 29.53 -86.10 -3.15
C ILE A 9 30.69 -85.36 -3.82
N VAL A 10 31.22 -84.31 -3.18
CA VAL A 10 32.54 -83.74 -3.50
C VAL A 10 33.29 -83.48 -2.20
N LEU A 11 34.27 -84.36 -1.98
CA LEU A 11 35.61 -84.10 -1.45
C LEU A 11 35.75 -82.93 -0.46
N THR A 12 35.95 -83.27 0.81
CA THR A 12 36.57 -82.42 1.83
C THR A 12 37.93 -81.91 1.35
N LEU A 13 37.94 -80.72 0.74
CA LEU A 13 39.11 -79.84 0.77
C LEU A 13 39.02 -79.04 2.08
N LEU A 14 39.95 -79.30 3.00
CA LEU A 14 40.34 -78.33 4.02
C LEU A 14 40.92 -77.10 3.30
N LEU A 15 40.05 -76.18 2.91
CA LEU A 15 40.43 -74.80 2.65
C LEU A 15 40.75 -74.18 4.02
N TRP A 16 42.03 -73.91 4.25
CA TRP A 16 42.46 -72.92 5.23
C TRP A 16 41.77 -71.60 4.89
N ALA A 17 40.68 -71.30 5.59
CA ALA A 17 40.28 -69.92 5.77
C ALA A 17 41.44 -69.23 6.50
N PRO A 18 41.97 -68.09 6.03
CA PRO A 18 42.84 -67.29 6.86
C PRO A 18 42.07 -67.01 8.15
N LEU A 19 42.67 -67.28 9.32
CA LEU A 19 42.12 -66.83 10.60
C LEU A 19 41.80 -65.34 10.44
N LEU A 20 40.51 -65.01 10.41
CA LEU A 20 40.07 -63.63 10.54
C LEU A 20 40.70 -63.13 11.84
N LYS A 21 41.57 -62.13 11.71
CA LYS A 21 42.06 -61.39 12.85
C LYS A 21 40.84 -60.86 13.60
N ALA A 22 40.67 -61.32 14.82
CA ALA A 22 39.52 -61.04 15.66
C ALA A 22 40.03 -60.30 16.89
N GLY A 23 39.42 -59.15 17.17
CA GLY A 23 39.55 -58.45 18.44
C GLY A 23 38.33 -58.74 19.33
N SER A 24 38.25 -58.03 20.45
CA SER A 24 37.07 -58.04 21.31
C SER A 24 36.67 -56.63 21.70
N ILE A 25 35.38 -56.43 21.94
CA ILE A 25 34.82 -55.22 22.54
C ILE A 25 34.40 -55.58 23.96
N ASP A 26 35.02 -54.95 24.95
CA ASP A 26 34.89 -55.30 26.36
C ASP A 26 34.39 -54.10 27.17
N GLY A 27 33.52 -54.37 28.15
CA GLY A 27 33.00 -53.36 29.06
C GLY A 27 32.07 -53.92 30.12
N PHE A 28 31.40 -53.03 30.83
CA PHE A 28 30.43 -53.34 31.88
C PHE A 28 29.05 -52.76 31.55
N VAL A 29 27.99 -53.50 31.87
CA VAL A 29 26.61 -53.00 31.90
C VAL A 29 26.16 -52.86 33.35
N ARG A 30 25.70 -51.66 33.72
CA ARG A 30 25.23 -51.33 35.07
C ARG A 30 23.82 -50.75 35.01
N ASN A 31 23.09 -50.91 36.10
CA ASN A 31 21.81 -50.23 36.31
C ASN A 31 22.11 -48.77 36.71
N ALA A 32 21.58 -47.78 35.98
CA ALA A 32 21.80 -46.36 36.25
C ALA A 32 21.24 -45.92 37.62
N ASP A 33 20.09 -46.44 38.02
CA ASP A 33 19.37 -46.06 39.24
C ASP A 33 20.00 -46.64 40.52
N ALA A 34 20.63 -47.81 40.42
CA ALA A 34 21.18 -48.55 41.56
C ALA A 34 22.72 -48.70 41.53
N SER A 35 23.38 -48.34 40.42
CA SER A 35 24.81 -48.58 40.14
C SER A 35 25.25 -50.06 40.22
N ALA A 36 24.29 -50.98 40.28
CA ALA A 36 24.50 -52.41 40.39
C ALA A 36 24.89 -53.04 39.04
N PRO A 37 25.77 -54.06 39.02
CA PRO A 37 26.08 -54.81 37.81
C PRO A 37 24.84 -55.55 37.28
N MET A 38 24.69 -55.63 35.95
CA MET A 38 23.53 -56.24 35.29
C MET A 38 23.89 -57.58 34.64
N GLU A 39 23.74 -58.67 35.40
CA GLU A 39 23.86 -60.03 34.86
C GLU A 39 22.75 -60.30 33.83
N GLY A 40 23.12 -60.90 32.69
CA GLY A 40 22.17 -61.27 31.65
C GLY A 40 21.84 -60.15 30.65
N ALA A 41 22.35 -58.93 30.85
CA ALA A 41 22.21 -57.86 29.86
C ALA A 41 22.86 -58.27 28.52
N GLN A 42 22.17 -58.01 27.42
CA GLN A 42 22.64 -58.38 26.08
C GLN A 42 23.34 -57.19 25.43
N VAL A 43 24.53 -57.43 24.88
CA VAL A 43 25.28 -56.43 24.12
C VAL A 43 25.41 -56.88 22.68
N PHE A 44 25.05 -56.01 21.75
CA PHE A 44 25.05 -56.24 20.31
C PHE A 44 26.05 -55.30 19.65
N ALA A 45 26.93 -55.85 18.81
CA ALA A 45 27.83 -55.08 17.95
C ALA A 45 27.42 -55.27 16.48
N TYR A 46 26.89 -54.21 15.87
CA TYR A 46 26.51 -54.17 14.45
C TYR A 46 27.65 -53.60 13.62
N SER A 47 28.10 -54.35 12.60
CA SER A 47 29.13 -53.84 11.68
C SER A 47 28.57 -52.68 10.86
N MET A 48 29.23 -51.53 10.92
CA MET A 48 28.88 -50.34 10.13
C MET A 48 29.32 -50.44 8.67
N THR A 49 30.24 -51.37 8.35
CA THR A 49 30.85 -51.51 7.02
C THR A 49 30.38 -52.76 6.27
N ALA A 50 29.83 -53.76 6.97
CA ALA A 50 29.29 -54.99 6.39
C ALA A 50 27.96 -55.37 7.09
N PRO A 51 26.81 -54.82 6.64
CA PRO A 51 25.52 -55.08 7.27
C PRO A 51 25.19 -56.58 7.29
N GLY A 52 24.93 -57.12 8.47
CA GLY A 52 24.68 -58.54 8.73
C GLY A 52 24.12 -58.78 10.13
N ALA A 53 24.02 -60.04 10.55
CA ALA A 53 23.62 -60.35 11.93
C ALA A 53 24.63 -59.76 12.94
N PRO A 54 24.17 -59.15 14.04
CA PRO A 54 25.07 -58.59 15.05
C PRO A 54 25.88 -59.68 15.73
N PHE A 55 27.09 -59.30 16.17
CA PHE A 55 27.82 -60.09 17.14
C PHE A 55 27.25 -59.80 18.52
N THR A 56 27.10 -60.82 19.36
CA THR A 56 26.39 -60.70 20.64
C THR A 56 27.21 -61.23 21.79
N ALA A 57 27.14 -60.56 22.94
CA ALA A 57 27.59 -61.07 24.22
C ALA A 57 26.50 -60.90 25.28
N THR A 58 26.64 -61.65 26.38
CA THR A 58 25.79 -61.52 27.55
C THR A 58 26.68 -61.17 28.73
N ALA A 59 26.29 -60.14 29.48
CA ALA A 59 27.00 -59.69 30.66
C ALA A 59 26.93 -60.75 31.78
N ASP A 60 28.04 -60.98 32.47
CA ASP A 60 28.16 -61.92 33.59
C ASP A 60 27.63 -61.35 34.92
N ALA A 61 27.78 -62.09 36.02
CA ALA A 61 27.34 -61.67 37.36
C ALA A 61 27.99 -60.36 37.87
N LEU A 62 29.10 -59.93 37.27
CA LEU A 62 29.77 -58.67 37.56
C LEU A 62 29.38 -57.57 36.56
N GLY A 63 28.45 -57.85 35.65
CA GLY A 63 28.04 -56.97 34.56
C GLY A 63 29.05 -56.91 33.42
N ALA A 64 30.12 -57.70 33.47
CA ALA A 64 31.19 -57.66 32.47
C ALA A 64 30.78 -58.44 31.23
N TYR A 65 31.08 -57.90 30.04
CA TYR A 65 30.83 -58.58 28.76
C TYR A 65 32.06 -58.48 27.85
N SER A 66 32.16 -59.40 26.89
CA SER A 66 33.16 -59.36 25.82
C SER A 66 32.55 -59.88 24.52
N VAL A 67 32.41 -59.00 23.52
CA VAL A 67 31.93 -59.37 22.18
C VAL A 67 33.13 -59.60 21.27
N VAL A 68 33.31 -60.84 20.79
CA VAL A 68 34.37 -61.16 19.82
C VAL A 68 33.93 -60.77 18.41
N VAL A 69 34.69 -59.89 17.76
CA VAL A 69 34.36 -59.33 16.45
C VAL A 69 35.58 -59.29 15.52
N PRO A 70 35.42 -59.44 14.20
CA PRO A 70 36.48 -59.16 13.23
C PRO A 70 36.95 -57.70 13.27
N ASP A 71 38.11 -57.40 12.70
CA ASP A 71 38.55 -56.02 12.48
C ASP A 71 37.50 -55.21 11.72
N GLY A 72 37.14 -54.02 12.24
CA GLY A 72 36.05 -53.24 11.69
C GLY A 72 35.56 -52.12 12.59
N SER A 73 34.53 -51.43 12.13
CA SER A 73 33.85 -50.36 12.84
C SER A 73 32.44 -50.81 13.23
N TYR A 74 32.08 -50.63 14.50
CA TYR A 74 30.85 -51.20 15.07
C TYR A 74 30.01 -50.16 15.81
N ALA A 75 28.69 -50.24 15.63
CA ALA A 75 27.70 -49.64 16.52
C ALA A 75 27.39 -50.63 17.63
N VAL A 76 27.56 -50.22 18.90
CA VAL A 76 27.37 -51.12 20.05
C VAL A 76 26.15 -50.68 20.84
N ILE A 77 25.24 -51.62 21.11
CA ILE A 77 23.98 -51.43 21.83
C ILE A 77 23.96 -52.36 23.04
N ALA A 78 23.59 -51.86 24.20
CA ALA A 78 23.25 -52.69 25.36
C ALA A 78 21.74 -52.62 25.63
N GLN A 79 21.15 -53.76 25.97
CA GLN A 79 19.74 -53.86 26.34
C GLN A 79 19.53 -54.90 27.44
N SER A 80 18.54 -54.66 28.28
CA SER A 80 18.06 -55.61 29.28
C SER A 80 16.56 -55.47 29.43
N ALA A 81 15.86 -56.56 29.75
CA ALA A 81 14.41 -56.52 29.92
C ALA A 81 14.02 -55.63 31.11
N GLY A 82 13.08 -54.70 30.91
CA GLY A 82 12.67 -53.70 31.90
C GLY A 82 13.62 -52.50 32.05
N PHE A 83 14.56 -52.33 31.12
CA PHE A 83 15.50 -51.21 31.07
C PHE A 83 15.52 -50.60 29.67
N ASP A 84 15.77 -49.29 29.62
CA ASP A 84 15.87 -48.57 28.36
C ASP A 84 17.16 -48.98 27.64
N PRO A 85 17.11 -49.38 26.35
CA PRO A 85 18.29 -49.73 25.60
C PRO A 85 19.12 -48.49 25.25
N GLU A 86 20.44 -48.64 25.20
CA GLU A 86 21.36 -47.54 24.94
C GLU A 86 22.42 -47.92 23.90
N LEU A 87 22.79 -46.92 23.10
CA LEU A 87 23.96 -46.92 22.23
C LEU A 87 25.20 -46.48 23.03
N PHE A 88 26.38 -46.95 22.62
CA PHE A 88 27.62 -46.60 23.30
C PHE A 88 27.78 -45.08 23.46
N GLN A 89 28.26 -44.66 24.64
CA GLN A 89 28.31 -43.28 25.16
C GLN A 89 26.96 -42.72 25.66
N GLU A 90 26.14 -43.57 26.30
CA GLU A 90 24.87 -43.19 26.93
C GLU A 90 23.92 -42.48 25.94
N LEU A 91 23.98 -42.88 24.67
CA LEU A 91 23.14 -42.31 23.62
C LEU A 91 21.81 -43.08 23.59
N PRO A 92 20.65 -42.42 23.58
CA PRO A 92 19.36 -43.11 23.55
C PRO A 92 19.22 -44.00 22.31
N CYS A 93 18.93 -45.29 22.52
CA CYS A 93 18.45 -46.17 21.45
C CYS A 93 16.94 -45.94 21.26
N CYS A 94 16.29 -46.15 20.11
CA CYS A 94 16.70 -46.75 18.85
C CYS A 94 16.20 -45.92 17.65
N ALA A 95 16.13 -44.60 17.80
CA ALA A 95 15.57 -43.71 16.79
C ALA A 95 16.42 -43.61 15.51
N ASN A 96 17.75 -43.77 15.62
CA ASN A 96 18.65 -43.90 14.48
C ASN A 96 20.01 -44.52 14.91
N PRO A 97 20.36 -45.76 14.51
CA PRO A 97 21.65 -46.37 14.82
C PRO A 97 22.86 -45.67 14.16
N GLU A 98 22.64 -44.77 13.19
CA GLU A 98 23.69 -43.90 12.63
C GLU A 98 24.24 -42.88 13.63
N LEU A 99 23.53 -42.66 14.76
CA LEU A 99 23.99 -41.79 15.84
C LEU A 99 25.06 -42.45 16.73
N ALA A 100 25.30 -43.75 16.58
CA ALA A 100 26.26 -44.48 17.41
C ALA A 100 27.69 -43.94 17.23
N THR A 101 28.39 -43.68 18.33
CA THR A 101 29.83 -43.42 18.28
C THR A 101 30.55 -44.71 17.83
N PRO A 102 31.29 -44.71 16.70
CA PRO A 102 31.87 -45.94 16.17
C PRO A 102 32.98 -46.52 17.05
N VAL A 103 32.87 -47.81 17.38
CA VAL A 103 33.94 -48.56 18.07
C VAL A 103 34.83 -49.23 17.01
N LEU A 104 36.12 -48.86 16.97
CA LEU A 104 37.09 -49.36 15.99
C LEU A 104 37.92 -50.50 16.55
N VAL A 105 37.81 -51.69 15.95
CA VAL A 105 38.54 -52.89 16.36
C VAL A 105 39.62 -53.21 15.31
N ASN A 106 40.87 -53.39 15.75
CA ASN A 106 42.02 -53.73 14.92
C ASN A 106 42.90 -54.79 15.61
N ASN A 107 42.40 -56.03 15.63
CA ASN A 107 43.05 -57.24 16.11
C ASN A 107 43.57 -57.11 17.56
N ALA A 108 42.82 -56.40 18.39
CA ALA A 108 43.09 -56.15 19.80
C ALA A 108 41.77 -55.99 20.56
N THR A 109 41.84 -56.09 21.89
CA THR A 109 40.72 -55.78 22.77
C THR A 109 40.53 -54.26 22.88
N VAL A 110 39.30 -53.80 22.67
CA VAL A 110 38.86 -52.43 22.90
C VAL A 110 38.01 -52.43 24.16
N GLY A 111 38.62 -52.02 25.29
CA GLY A 111 37.95 -51.93 26.58
C GLY A 111 37.32 -50.57 26.85
N GLY A 112 36.58 -50.46 27.95
CA GLY A 112 35.95 -49.21 28.40
C GLY A 112 34.67 -48.86 27.63
N ILE A 113 34.06 -49.85 26.97
CA ILE A 113 32.78 -49.71 26.29
C ILE A 113 31.68 -50.01 27.31
N ASP A 114 31.52 -49.14 28.30
CA ASP A 114 30.59 -49.31 29.41
C ASP A 114 29.21 -48.70 29.09
N PHE A 115 28.17 -49.19 29.77
CA PHE A 115 26.77 -48.74 29.64
C PHE A 115 26.09 -48.60 31.00
N THR A 116 25.23 -47.59 31.18
CA THR A 116 24.34 -47.46 32.34
C THR A 116 22.87 -47.41 31.96
N LEU A 117 22.19 -48.55 32.00
CA LEU A 117 20.78 -48.63 31.58
C LEU A 117 19.84 -48.16 32.70
N ALA A 118 18.97 -47.19 32.39
CA ALA A 118 17.90 -46.74 33.28
C ALA A 118 16.71 -47.72 33.29
N THR A 119 16.01 -47.84 34.42
CA THR A 119 14.79 -48.67 34.49
C THR A 119 13.68 -48.05 33.63
N SER A 120 13.10 -48.85 32.72
CA SER A 120 11.97 -48.37 31.93
C SER A 120 10.79 -48.10 32.85
N ALA A 121 10.07 -47.03 32.56
CA ALA A 121 8.79 -46.76 33.17
C ALA A 121 7.68 -47.49 32.41
N THR A 122 6.51 -47.60 33.00
CA THR A 122 5.33 -48.20 32.36
C THR A 122 4.19 -47.19 32.29
N ILE A 123 3.50 -47.14 31.15
CA ILE A 123 2.19 -46.50 31.05
C ILE A 123 1.15 -47.60 30.92
N SER A 124 0.10 -47.54 31.73
CA SER A 124 -1.00 -48.50 31.68
C SER A 124 -2.37 -47.85 31.79
N GLY A 125 -3.34 -48.48 31.12
CA GLY A 125 -4.71 -48.00 31.10
C GLY A 125 -5.62 -48.96 30.34
N ARG A 126 -6.85 -48.52 30.12
CA ARG A 126 -7.89 -49.29 29.45
C ARG A 126 -8.52 -48.52 28.31
N ILE A 127 -8.72 -49.20 27.19
CA ILE A 127 -9.41 -48.71 26.01
C ILE A 127 -10.83 -49.26 26.00
N THR A 128 -11.81 -48.36 25.99
CA THR A 128 -13.24 -48.71 25.98
C THR A 128 -13.98 -47.95 24.90
N ARG A 129 -15.21 -48.38 24.60
CA ARG A 129 -16.17 -47.58 23.83
C ARG A 129 -16.88 -46.60 24.75
N LEU A 130 -16.99 -45.35 24.33
CA LEU A 130 -17.72 -44.32 25.09
C LEU A 130 -19.22 -44.61 25.23
N ASP A 131 -19.84 -45.22 24.21
CA ASP A 131 -21.29 -45.39 24.12
C ASP A 131 -21.87 -46.45 25.08
N ASN A 132 -21.11 -47.50 25.38
CA ASN A 132 -21.57 -48.63 26.21
C ASN A 132 -20.54 -49.12 27.23
N GLY A 133 -19.33 -48.56 27.27
CA GLY A 133 -18.26 -48.95 28.18
C GLY A 133 -17.61 -50.31 27.87
N ASN A 134 -17.95 -50.96 26.74
CA ASN A 134 -17.34 -52.23 26.37
C ASN A 134 -15.86 -52.03 26.06
N ALA A 135 -15.05 -53.01 26.45
CA ALA A 135 -13.63 -53.04 26.14
C ALA A 135 -13.37 -53.11 24.62
N LEU A 136 -12.35 -52.40 24.17
CA LEU A 136 -11.86 -52.49 22.80
C LEU A 136 -10.52 -53.23 22.79
N ALA A 137 -10.54 -54.47 22.29
CA ALA A 137 -9.34 -55.28 22.11
C ALA A 137 -8.68 -55.01 20.76
N GLY A 138 -7.36 -55.19 20.67
CA GLY A 138 -6.61 -55.01 19.43
C GLY A 138 -6.42 -53.55 19.02
N THR A 139 -6.76 -52.59 19.89
CA THR A 139 -6.57 -51.16 19.61
C THR A 139 -5.11 -50.79 19.82
N VAL A 140 -4.51 -50.14 18.82
CA VAL A 140 -3.13 -49.68 18.91
C VAL A 140 -3.09 -48.39 19.74
N VAL A 141 -2.21 -48.38 20.74
CA VAL A 141 -1.88 -47.22 21.55
C VAL A 141 -0.49 -46.76 21.16
N GLU A 142 -0.38 -45.54 20.66
CA GLU A 142 0.89 -44.87 20.37
C GLU A 142 1.27 -43.97 21.52
N VAL A 143 2.51 -44.10 22.00
CA VAL A 143 3.12 -43.14 22.91
C VAL A 143 3.99 -42.22 22.07
N ARG A 144 3.56 -40.98 21.91
CA ARG A 144 4.25 -39.97 21.12
C ARG A 144 5.00 -39.01 22.02
N ARG A 145 6.13 -38.49 21.57
CA ARG A 145 6.79 -37.39 22.28
C ARG A 145 5.84 -36.19 22.34
N ALA A 146 5.71 -35.58 23.52
CA ALA A 146 4.74 -34.52 23.76
C ALA A 146 4.83 -33.39 22.72
N GLY A 147 3.70 -33.04 22.12
CA GLY A 147 3.59 -31.99 21.11
C GLY A 147 4.12 -32.35 19.72
N THR A 148 4.53 -33.60 19.48
CA THR A 148 5.01 -34.06 18.16
C THR A 148 4.22 -35.27 17.65
N THR A 149 4.43 -35.64 16.40
CA THR A 149 3.91 -36.88 15.81
C THR A 149 4.87 -38.05 15.95
N ASP A 150 6.00 -37.88 16.66
CA ASP A 150 7.05 -38.89 16.76
C ASP A 150 6.62 -39.99 17.73
N VAL A 151 6.30 -41.16 17.17
CA VAL A 151 5.97 -42.36 17.95
C VAL A 151 7.24 -42.95 18.55
N VAL A 152 7.27 -43.05 19.88
CA VAL A 152 8.38 -43.64 20.63
C VAL A 152 8.20 -45.15 20.74
N VAL A 153 6.98 -45.59 21.05
CA VAL A 153 6.63 -47.00 21.21
C VAL A 153 5.13 -47.17 20.99
N THR A 154 4.71 -48.40 20.68
CA THR A 154 3.31 -48.78 20.55
C THR A 154 2.98 -49.96 21.44
N ALA A 155 1.73 -50.02 21.89
CA ALA A 155 1.15 -51.20 22.53
C ALA A 155 -0.19 -51.53 21.88
N THR A 156 -0.72 -52.70 22.20
CA THR A 156 -2.03 -53.15 21.72
C THR A 156 -2.86 -53.59 22.92
N SER A 157 -4.11 -53.14 22.97
CA SER A 157 -5.03 -53.52 24.04
C SER A 157 -5.41 -55.00 24.00
N ASP A 158 -5.51 -55.64 25.15
CA ASP A 158 -5.91 -57.04 25.31
C ASP A 158 -7.43 -57.26 25.19
N GLY A 159 -7.89 -58.50 25.38
CA GLY A 159 -9.32 -58.86 25.34
C GLY A 159 -10.21 -58.15 26.36
N SER A 160 -9.62 -57.57 27.42
CA SER A 160 -10.31 -56.77 28.44
C SER A 160 -10.14 -55.25 28.19
N GLY A 161 -9.47 -54.87 27.11
CA GLY A 161 -9.17 -53.50 26.72
C GLY A 161 -7.94 -52.92 27.41
N ASN A 162 -7.24 -53.67 28.26
CA ASN A 162 -6.09 -53.16 28.99
C ASN A 162 -4.87 -53.08 28.07
N TYR A 163 -4.07 -52.04 28.23
CA TYR A 163 -2.76 -51.94 27.60
C TYR A 163 -1.71 -51.58 28.66
N THR A 164 -0.50 -52.06 28.42
CA THR A 164 0.70 -51.65 29.16
C THR A 164 1.82 -51.47 28.16
N VAL A 165 2.60 -50.41 28.32
CA VAL A 165 3.72 -50.11 27.43
C VAL A 165 4.91 -49.63 28.24
N ASP A 166 6.08 -50.20 27.95
CA ASP A 166 7.35 -49.76 28.54
C ASP A 166 7.84 -48.53 27.77
N VAL A 167 8.17 -47.48 28.49
CA VAL A 167 8.61 -46.19 27.94
C VAL A 167 9.79 -45.67 28.76
N PRO A 168 10.73 -44.97 28.12
CA PRO A 168 11.72 -44.19 28.86
C PRO A 168 11.06 -43.10 29.72
N ALA A 169 11.80 -42.57 30.69
CA ALA A 169 11.39 -41.38 31.40
C ALA A 169 11.27 -40.18 30.44
N GLY A 170 10.19 -39.40 30.53
CA GLY A 170 9.93 -38.30 29.60
C GLY A 170 8.52 -37.74 29.66
N GLN A 171 8.20 -36.88 28.69
CA GLN A 171 6.85 -36.32 28.49
C GLN A 171 6.23 -36.82 27.19
N TYR A 172 5.01 -37.33 27.29
CA TYR A 172 4.36 -38.03 26.18
C TYR A 172 2.89 -37.64 26.00
N ASP A 173 2.45 -37.64 24.75
CA ASP A 173 1.03 -37.69 24.38
C ASP A 173 0.66 -39.15 24.10
N ILE A 174 -0.42 -39.63 24.72
CA ILE A 174 -0.89 -41.01 24.58
C ILE A 174 -2.08 -41.00 23.64
N VAL A 175 -1.98 -41.74 22.54
CA VAL A 175 -2.97 -41.75 21.46
C VAL A 175 -3.48 -43.16 21.23
N ALA A 176 -4.78 -43.38 21.29
CA ALA A 176 -5.41 -44.62 20.87
C ALA A 176 -5.98 -44.46 19.45
N LEU A 177 -5.59 -45.34 18.53
CA LEU A 177 -5.99 -45.28 17.12
C LEU A 177 -7.38 -45.89 16.92
N GLY A 178 -8.31 -45.12 16.38
CA GLY A 178 -9.72 -45.50 16.24
C GLY A 178 -10.04 -46.36 15.01
N GLY A 179 -9.06 -46.58 14.13
CA GLY A 179 -9.16 -47.49 12.99
C GLY A 179 -10.22 -47.11 11.95
N GLY A 180 -10.64 -45.84 11.91
CA GLY A 180 -11.65 -45.32 10.97
C GLY A 180 -13.10 -45.67 11.31
N VAL A 181 -13.35 -46.41 12.38
CA VAL A 181 -14.70 -46.62 12.95
C VAL A 181 -14.93 -45.65 14.11
N PHE A 182 -13.89 -45.45 14.91
CA PHE A 182 -13.82 -44.42 15.95
C PHE A 182 -12.82 -43.34 15.52
N GLY A 183 -12.97 -42.15 16.07
CA GLY A 183 -11.91 -41.15 16.00
C GLY A 183 -10.72 -41.56 16.85
N ASP A 184 -9.53 -41.16 16.40
CA ASP A 184 -8.32 -41.30 17.21
C ASP A 184 -8.48 -40.44 18.46
N GLU A 185 -8.02 -40.93 19.60
CA GLU A 185 -8.21 -40.27 20.88
C GLU A 185 -6.88 -40.01 21.54
N MET A 186 -6.62 -38.76 21.88
CA MET A 186 -5.49 -38.36 22.72
C MET A 186 -5.99 -38.12 24.14
N PHE A 187 -5.27 -38.68 25.10
CA PHE A 187 -5.63 -38.56 26.50
C PHE A 187 -5.59 -37.08 26.98
N PRO A 188 -6.59 -36.62 27.76
CA PRO A 188 -7.72 -37.40 28.25
C PRO A 188 -8.94 -37.44 27.31
N GLU A 189 -9.22 -36.40 26.52
CA GLU A 189 -10.54 -36.27 25.85
C GLU A 189 -10.47 -35.64 24.45
N ARG A 190 -9.28 -35.57 23.83
CA ARG A 190 -9.13 -34.96 22.50
C ARG A 190 -9.37 -35.98 21.40
N GLN A 191 -10.47 -35.86 20.70
CA GLN A 191 -10.79 -36.71 19.56
C GLN A 191 -10.32 -36.05 18.25
N CYS A 192 -9.71 -36.85 17.38
CA CYS A 192 -9.33 -36.47 16.03
C CYS A 192 -10.10 -37.31 14.98
N TRP A 193 -10.63 -36.64 13.96
CA TRP A 193 -11.37 -37.24 12.85
C TRP A 193 -11.08 -36.47 11.56
N ASN A 194 -10.70 -37.19 10.50
CA ASN A 194 -10.40 -36.61 9.17
C ASN A 194 -9.49 -35.37 9.19
N GLY A 195 -8.46 -35.38 10.05
CA GLY A 195 -7.49 -34.29 10.19
C GLY A 195 -7.93 -33.11 11.08
N ALA A 196 -9.18 -33.09 11.55
CA ALA A 196 -9.65 -32.13 12.56
C ALA A 196 -9.62 -32.75 13.95
N CYS A 197 -9.23 -31.98 14.97
CA CYS A 197 -9.20 -32.45 16.36
C CYS A 197 -9.91 -31.47 17.30
N ALA A 198 -10.69 -31.99 18.25
CA ALA A 198 -11.39 -31.21 19.25
C ALA A 198 -11.27 -31.85 20.64
N GLY A 199 -11.24 -31.01 21.68
CA GLY A 199 -11.03 -31.43 23.07
C GLY A 199 -9.61 -31.13 23.60
N THR A 200 -9.37 -31.53 24.84
CA THR A 200 -8.15 -31.24 25.59
C THR A 200 -7.16 -32.41 25.54
N VAL A 201 -5.88 -32.07 25.42
CA VAL A 201 -4.76 -33.01 25.54
C VAL A 201 -3.88 -32.56 26.69
N VAL A 202 -3.40 -33.53 27.47
CA VAL A 202 -2.46 -33.27 28.57
C VAL A 202 -1.28 -34.20 28.41
N ALA A 203 -0.10 -33.64 28.16
CA ALA A 203 1.14 -34.39 28.13
C ALA A 203 1.39 -35.04 29.49
N GLN A 204 1.67 -36.34 29.48
CA GLN A 204 1.93 -37.12 30.67
C GLN A 204 3.43 -37.16 30.94
N THR A 205 3.84 -36.78 32.15
CA THR A 205 5.23 -36.92 32.59
C THR A 205 5.42 -38.27 33.27
N VAL A 206 6.43 -39.01 32.85
CA VAL A 206 6.75 -40.34 33.36
C VAL A 206 8.19 -40.34 33.88
N GLU A 207 8.38 -40.88 35.09
CA GLU A 207 9.69 -40.98 35.74
C GLU A 207 10.26 -42.41 35.65
N SER A 208 11.59 -42.54 35.64
CA SER A 208 12.30 -43.83 35.55
C SER A 208 11.78 -44.84 36.57
N GLY A 209 11.53 -46.07 36.14
CA GLY A 209 11.06 -47.18 36.98
C GLY A 209 9.67 -47.02 37.60
N THR A 210 8.89 -45.98 37.23
CA THR A 210 7.53 -45.77 37.75
C THR A 210 6.46 -46.42 36.86
N ASN A 211 5.25 -46.62 37.40
CA ASN A 211 4.07 -46.99 36.63
C ASN A 211 3.06 -45.84 36.66
N LEU A 212 2.86 -45.20 35.51
CA LEU A 212 1.76 -44.28 35.27
C LEU A 212 0.53 -45.08 34.84
N SER A 213 -0.34 -45.37 35.80
CA SER A 213 -1.58 -46.11 35.58
C SER A 213 -2.79 -45.18 35.41
N SER A 214 -3.95 -45.75 35.06
CA SER A 214 -5.23 -45.04 34.90
C SER A 214 -5.24 -44.04 33.74
N ILE A 215 -4.44 -44.29 32.70
CA ILE A 215 -4.48 -43.56 31.44
C ILE A 215 -5.55 -44.22 30.54
N ASP A 216 -6.81 -44.07 30.94
CA ASP A 216 -7.93 -44.69 30.24
C ASP A 216 -8.39 -43.80 29.07
N LEU A 217 -8.72 -44.42 27.93
CA LEU A 217 -9.26 -43.73 26.74
C LEU A 217 -10.60 -44.35 26.33
N ALA A 218 -11.57 -43.50 25.98
CA ALA A 218 -12.94 -43.89 25.68
C ALA A 218 -13.34 -43.51 24.26
N LEU A 219 -13.02 -44.39 23.32
CA LEU A 219 -13.17 -44.15 21.88
C LEU A 219 -14.63 -44.05 21.50
N ALA A 220 -14.91 -43.09 20.62
CA ALA A 220 -16.22 -42.85 20.05
C ALA A 220 -16.11 -42.62 18.54
N PRO A 221 -17.16 -42.89 17.75
CA PRO A 221 -17.28 -42.31 16.42
C PRO A 221 -17.32 -40.77 16.52
N PRO A 222 -17.16 -40.02 15.40
CA PRO A 222 -17.49 -38.60 15.41
C PRO A 222 -18.96 -38.40 15.82
N ALA A 223 -19.28 -37.23 16.38
CA ALA A 223 -20.67 -36.81 16.51
C ALA A 223 -21.30 -36.70 15.11
N ARG A 224 -22.51 -37.22 14.94
CA ARG A 224 -23.24 -37.22 13.66
C ARG A 224 -24.49 -36.38 13.77
N ILE A 225 -24.56 -35.29 13.00
CA ILE A 225 -25.76 -34.45 12.92
C ILE A 225 -26.40 -34.68 11.55
N SER A 226 -27.56 -35.32 11.55
CA SER A 226 -28.33 -35.58 10.33
C SER A 226 -29.24 -34.39 10.05
N VAL A 227 -29.07 -33.74 8.91
CA VAL A 227 -29.83 -32.55 8.49
C VAL A 227 -30.69 -32.91 7.30
N THR A 228 -31.92 -32.42 7.28
CA THR A 228 -32.81 -32.53 6.11
C THR A 228 -33.03 -31.16 5.48
N LEU A 229 -33.15 -31.16 4.15
CA LEU A 229 -33.36 -29.95 3.36
C LEU A 229 -34.50 -30.19 2.36
N VAL A 230 -35.53 -29.37 2.46
CA VAL A 230 -36.68 -29.41 1.56
C VAL A 230 -36.98 -28.02 1.03
N ASP A 231 -37.68 -27.98 -0.10
CA ASP A 231 -38.36 -26.76 -0.56
C ASP A 231 -39.60 -26.53 0.32
N GLU A 232 -39.74 -25.34 0.91
CA GLU A 232 -40.82 -25.06 1.87
C GLU A 232 -42.21 -25.13 1.23
N THR A 233 -42.34 -24.78 -0.05
CA THR A 233 -43.63 -24.72 -0.74
C THR A 233 -44.15 -26.10 -1.13
N THR A 234 -43.26 -26.95 -1.63
CA THR A 234 -43.61 -28.26 -2.19
C THR A 234 -43.36 -29.40 -1.21
N GLY A 235 -42.53 -29.20 -0.19
CA GLY A 235 -42.08 -30.22 0.75
C GLY A 235 -41.15 -31.27 0.11
N LEU A 236 -40.70 -31.07 -1.13
CA LEU A 236 -39.81 -31.99 -1.83
C LEU A 236 -38.37 -31.78 -1.37
N SER A 237 -37.61 -32.87 -1.24
CA SER A 237 -36.18 -32.84 -1.00
C SER A 237 -35.45 -32.05 -2.10
N ILE A 238 -34.52 -31.18 -1.69
CA ILE A 238 -33.66 -30.42 -2.62
C ILE A 238 -32.18 -30.69 -2.34
N ASP A 239 -31.37 -30.57 -3.38
CA ASP A 239 -29.92 -30.58 -3.25
C ASP A 239 -29.43 -29.19 -2.83
N GLY A 240 -28.28 -29.12 -2.17
CA GLY A 240 -27.76 -27.87 -1.61
C GLY A 240 -26.54 -28.09 -0.76
N GLU A 241 -26.33 -27.22 0.21
CA GLU A 241 -25.16 -27.23 1.09
C GLU A 241 -25.52 -26.81 2.50
N ILE A 242 -24.89 -27.45 3.49
CA ILE A 242 -24.88 -27.02 4.90
C ILE A 242 -23.50 -26.46 5.22
N THR A 243 -23.42 -25.16 5.45
CA THR A 243 -22.23 -24.48 6.00
C THR A 243 -22.31 -24.48 7.51
N TYR A 244 -21.18 -24.71 8.21
CA TYR A 244 -21.17 -24.76 9.67
C TYR A 244 -19.98 -24.05 10.33
N TRP A 245 -20.22 -23.60 11.56
CA TRP A 245 -19.24 -22.97 12.46
C TRP A 245 -19.27 -23.68 13.81
N LEU A 246 -18.11 -23.84 14.46
CA LEU A 246 -17.99 -24.45 15.78
C LEU A 246 -17.69 -23.38 16.84
N GLY A 247 -18.19 -23.59 18.06
CA GLY A 247 -17.94 -22.69 19.18
C GLY A 247 -18.63 -21.32 19.05
N GLU A 248 -18.10 -20.34 19.79
CA GLU A 248 -18.46 -18.93 19.64
C GLU A 248 -17.81 -18.37 18.36
N VAL A 249 -18.62 -17.81 17.46
CA VAL A 249 -18.13 -17.36 16.15
C VAL A 249 -17.51 -15.96 16.30
N THR A 250 -16.19 -15.92 16.41
CA THR A 250 -15.43 -14.66 16.53
C THR A 250 -15.09 -14.04 15.17
N ALA A 251 -15.17 -14.82 14.09
CA ALA A 251 -15.03 -14.37 12.71
C ALA A 251 -15.99 -15.16 11.80
N PRO A 252 -16.55 -14.56 10.75
CA PRO A 252 -17.59 -15.19 9.91
C PRO A 252 -17.08 -16.34 9.04
N THR A 253 -15.79 -16.67 9.07
CA THR A 253 -15.21 -17.77 8.28
C THR A 253 -15.74 -19.13 8.76
N PRO A 254 -16.38 -19.93 7.89
CA PRO A 254 -16.90 -21.24 8.27
C PRO A 254 -15.79 -22.25 8.50
N VAL A 255 -16.07 -23.23 9.37
CA VAL A 255 -15.19 -24.40 9.60
C VAL A 255 -15.25 -25.33 8.39
N GLY A 256 -16.42 -25.47 7.78
CA GLY A 256 -16.59 -26.28 6.58
C GLY A 256 -17.99 -26.21 5.99
N THR A 257 -18.15 -26.93 4.89
CA THR A 257 -19.42 -27.09 4.17
C THR A 257 -19.62 -28.57 3.83
N VAL A 258 -20.85 -29.06 3.95
CA VAL A 258 -21.26 -30.41 3.58
C VAL A 258 -22.34 -30.35 2.50
N ALA A 259 -22.15 -31.08 1.41
CA ALA A 259 -23.15 -31.17 0.36
C ALA A 259 -24.39 -31.92 0.84
N VAL A 260 -25.56 -31.42 0.45
CA VAL A 260 -26.86 -32.05 0.66
C VAL A 260 -27.24 -32.75 -0.64
N SER A 261 -27.54 -34.05 -0.56
CA SER A 261 -28.00 -34.83 -1.70
C SER A 261 -29.30 -35.55 -1.38
N ALA A 262 -30.26 -35.47 -2.30
CA ALA A 262 -31.63 -35.95 -2.10
C ALA A 262 -32.24 -35.42 -0.79
N GLY A 263 -31.95 -34.17 -0.43
CA GLY A 263 -32.45 -33.50 0.76
C GLY A 263 -31.86 -33.99 2.08
N ASN A 264 -30.75 -34.73 2.07
CA ASN A 264 -30.11 -35.23 3.28
C ASN A 264 -28.62 -34.87 3.32
N ALA A 265 -28.13 -34.48 4.50
CA ALA A 265 -26.72 -34.33 4.79
C ALA A 265 -26.40 -34.88 6.19
N VAL A 266 -25.17 -35.34 6.38
CA VAL A 266 -24.66 -35.78 7.70
C VAL A 266 -23.35 -35.06 7.96
N LEU A 267 -23.33 -34.26 9.03
CA LEU A 267 -22.11 -33.64 9.52
C LEU A 267 -21.43 -34.60 10.50
N GLU A 268 -20.12 -34.82 10.31
CA GLU A 268 -19.28 -35.59 11.22
C GLU A 268 -18.31 -34.64 11.94
N LEU A 269 -18.51 -34.47 13.25
CA LEU A 269 -17.79 -33.50 14.06
C LEU A 269 -16.97 -34.22 15.15
N PRO A 270 -15.68 -33.88 15.34
CA PRO A 270 -14.90 -34.44 16.44
C PRO A 270 -15.27 -33.78 17.78
N GLY A 271 -15.16 -34.54 18.87
CA GLY A 271 -15.26 -34.05 20.24
C GLY A 271 -16.67 -33.62 20.65
N ALA A 272 -16.75 -32.72 21.63
CA ALA A 272 -17.97 -32.09 22.11
C ALA A 272 -17.85 -30.57 21.99
N ASP A 273 -18.86 -29.90 21.46
CA ASP A 273 -18.88 -28.45 21.26
C ASP A 273 -20.30 -27.96 20.94
N THR A 274 -20.39 -26.70 20.50
CA THR A 274 -21.52 -26.08 19.83
C THR A 274 -21.28 -25.99 18.34
N VAL A 275 -22.35 -26.13 17.55
CA VAL A 275 -22.33 -25.89 16.11
C VAL A 275 -23.47 -24.96 15.70
N ARG A 276 -23.19 -24.09 14.74
CA ARG A 276 -24.18 -23.24 14.06
C ARG A 276 -24.24 -23.65 12.60
N LEU A 277 -25.44 -23.73 12.05
CA LEU A 277 -25.70 -24.28 10.72
C LEU A 277 -26.40 -23.25 9.84
N LYS A 278 -25.95 -23.11 8.60
CA LYS A 278 -26.62 -22.40 7.51
C LYS A 278 -26.93 -23.38 6.39
N ALA A 279 -28.17 -23.42 5.92
CA ALA A 279 -28.55 -24.13 4.71
C ALA A 279 -28.64 -23.18 3.52
N SER A 280 -28.20 -23.63 2.35
CA SER A 280 -28.33 -22.90 1.09
C SER A 280 -28.57 -23.85 -0.06
N SER A 281 -29.34 -23.41 -1.06
CA SER A 281 -29.52 -24.13 -2.32
C SER A 281 -29.68 -23.14 -3.47
N SER A 282 -29.05 -23.44 -4.60
CA SER A 282 -29.23 -22.71 -5.85
C SER A 282 -30.50 -23.09 -6.59
N ALA A 283 -31.23 -24.12 -6.15
CA ALA A 283 -32.40 -24.66 -6.84
C ALA A 283 -33.57 -24.94 -5.88
N CYS A 284 -34.53 -24.03 -5.84
CA CYS A 284 -35.79 -24.17 -5.09
C CYS A 284 -36.86 -24.91 -5.90
N GLY A 285 -36.59 -26.18 -6.24
CA GLY A 285 -37.52 -27.08 -6.95
C GLY A 285 -37.21 -27.31 -8.44
N VAL A 286 -38.17 -27.88 -9.18
CA VAL A 286 -38.02 -28.30 -10.61
C VAL A 286 -37.96 -27.14 -11.62
N ALA A 287 -38.18 -25.90 -11.19
CA ALA A 287 -37.97 -24.72 -12.02
C ALA A 287 -36.51 -24.27 -11.85
N GLY A 288 -35.63 -24.70 -12.76
CA GLY A 288 -34.17 -24.58 -12.66
C GLY A 288 -33.57 -23.16 -12.55
N ASP A 289 -34.39 -22.12 -12.45
CA ASP A 289 -33.97 -20.71 -12.40
C ASP A 289 -34.30 -20.02 -11.05
N ALA A 290 -34.89 -20.74 -10.09
CA ALA A 290 -35.31 -20.20 -8.80
C ALA A 290 -34.27 -20.46 -7.70
N VAL A 291 -33.61 -19.40 -7.23
CA VAL A 291 -32.65 -19.47 -6.11
C VAL A 291 -33.40 -19.45 -4.78
N CYS A 292 -33.04 -20.35 -3.86
CA CYS A 292 -33.59 -20.36 -2.51
C CYS A 292 -33.04 -19.22 -1.67
N VAL A 293 -33.84 -18.73 -0.72
CA VAL A 293 -33.31 -17.89 0.36
C VAL A 293 -32.54 -18.78 1.33
N PRO A 294 -31.23 -18.55 1.56
CA PRO A 294 -30.48 -19.28 2.57
C PRO A 294 -31.02 -18.99 3.97
N GLU A 295 -30.79 -19.91 4.89
CA GLU A 295 -31.36 -19.83 6.23
C GLU A 295 -30.36 -20.31 7.28
N LEU A 296 -30.30 -19.61 8.41
CA LEU A 296 -29.63 -20.07 9.63
C LEU A 296 -30.62 -20.84 10.49
N PHE A 297 -30.17 -21.96 11.06
CA PHE A 297 -30.99 -22.67 12.04
C PHE A 297 -31.22 -21.76 13.26
N ALA A 298 -32.41 -21.64 13.87
CA ALA A 298 -33.68 -22.23 13.45
C ALA A 298 -34.55 -21.19 12.72
N ASP A 299 -34.95 -21.48 11.49
CA ASP A 299 -35.96 -20.72 10.73
C ASP A 299 -35.63 -19.22 10.59
N LEU A 300 -34.35 -18.88 10.40
CA LEU A 300 -33.87 -17.50 10.25
C LEU A 300 -33.37 -17.22 8.82
N PRO A 301 -34.19 -16.62 7.94
CA PRO A 301 -33.79 -16.28 6.58
C PRO A 301 -32.64 -15.28 6.53
N CYS A 302 -31.67 -15.52 5.66
CA CYS A 302 -30.57 -14.60 5.43
C CYS A 302 -31.01 -13.45 4.53
N ILE A 303 -31.09 -12.24 5.10
CA ILE A 303 -31.48 -11.04 4.37
C ILE A 303 -30.39 -10.70 3.35
N GLY A 304 -30.76 -10.60 2.07
CA GLY A 304 -29.83 -10.25 0.99
C GLY A 304 -28.69 -11.27 0.81
N LEU A 305 -28.92 -12.54 1.14
CA LEU A 305 -27.92 -13.64 1.13
C LEU A 305 -26.75 -13.49 2.13
N ALA A 306 -26.70 -12.42 2.92
CA ALA A 306 -25.74 -12.26 3.99
C ALA A 306 -26.31 -12.84 5.29
N CYS A 307 -25.59 -13.77 5.91
CA CYS A 307 -25.95 -14.35 7.19
C CYS A 307 -24.85 -14.02 8.20
N GLU A 308 -25.20 -13.43 9.34
CA GLU A 308 -24.30 -13.35 10.49
C GLU A 308 -24.45 -14.64 11.31
N PRO A 309 -23.43 -15.52 11.38
CA PRO A 309 -23.59 -16.86 11.95
C PRO A 309 -24.05 -16.86 13.43
N ASN A 310 -23.73 -15.79 14.17
CA ASN A 310 -24.10 -15.64 15.57
C ASN A 310 -25.60 -15.41 15.79
N ASP A 311 -26.33 -14.96 14.77
CA ASP A 311 -27.78 -14.75 14.85
C ASP A 311 -28.55 -16.09 14.85
N GLY A 312 -27.92 -17.17 14.37
CA GLY A 312 -28.49 -18.51 14.44
C GLY A 312 -28.69 -19.01 15.87
N THR A 313 -29.40 -20.11 16.02
CA THR A 313 -29.50 -20.91 17.24
C THR A 313 -28.37 -21.94 17.26
N PRO A 314 -27.52 -21.97 18.30
CA PRO A 314 -26.46 -22.97 18.42
C PRO A 314 -27.03 -24.34 18.82
N ILE A 315 -26.48 -25.41 18.24
CA ILE A 315 -26.77 -26.81 18.58
C ILE A 315 -25.61 -27.34 19.42
N GLN A 316 -25.91 -27.77 20.65
CA GLN A 316 -24.95 -28.45 21.52
C GLN A 316 -24.84 -29.93 21.12
N PHE A 317 -23.62 -30.47 21.05
CA PHE A 317 -23.39 -31.89 20.80
C PHE A 317 -22.27 -32.46 21.69
N ALA A 318 -22.42 -33.73 22.04
CA ALA A 318 -21.41 -34.50 22.76
C ALA A 318 -20.63 -35.43 21.83
N LYS A 319 -19.44 -35.84 22.27
CA LYS A 319 -18.58 -36.82 21.59
C LYS A 319 -19.35 -38.09 21.27
N GLY A 320 -19.32 -38.51 20.00
CA GLY A 320 -20.03 -39.71 19.51
C GLY A 320 -21.55 -39.63 19.50
N GLN A 321 -22.14 -38.48 19.82
CA GLN A 321 -23.60 -38.33 19.82
C GLN A 321 -24.16 -38.37 18.40
N ALA A 322 -25.22 -39.16 18.20
CA ALA A 322 -26.06 -39.07 17.02
C ALA A 322 -27.22 -38.11 17.28
N ILE A 323 -27.29 -37.02 16.54
CA ILE A 323 -28.36 -36.03 16.58
C ILE A 323 -29.16 -36.17 15.29
N THR A 324 -30.44 -36.51 15.41
CA THR A 324 -31.41 -36.22 14.36
C THR A 324 -31.59 -34.70 14.39
N GLY A 325 -30.87 -34.03 13.50
CA GLY A 325 -30.69 -32.59 13.48
C GLY A 325 -31.86 -31.85 12.86
N PRO A 326 -31.67 -30.55 12.57
CA PRO A 326 -32.73 -29.68 12.11
C PRO A 326 -33.21 -30.04 10.70
N ALA A 327 -34.49 -29.76 10.46
CA ALA A 327 -35.05 -29.72 9.13
C ALA A 327 -35.03 -28.27 8.65
N PHE A 328 -34.39 -28.01 7.52
CA PHE A 328 -34.46 -26.74 6.83
C PHE A 328 -35.52 -26.82 5.74
N ALA A 329 -36.42 -25.86 5.71
CA ALA A 329 -37.41 -25.69 4.67
C ALA A 329 -37.13 -24.37 3.97
N LEU A 330 -36.41 -24.39 2.84
CA LEU A 330 -36.02 -23.15 2.18
C LEU A 330 -37.15 -22.62 1.30
N MET A 331 -37.48 -21.34 1.45
CA MET A 331 -38.37 -20.64 0.53
C MET A 331 -37.67 -20.28 -0.78
N ARG A 332 -38.44 -20.31 -1.86
CA ARG A 332 -38.08 -19.63 -3.10
C ARG A 332 -37.88 -18.14 -2.83
N GLY A 333 -36.71 -17.62 -3.16
CA GLY A 333 -36.44 -16.18 -3.12
C GLY A 333 -37.17 -15.44 -4.23
N GLY A 334 -37.42 -14.16 -4.01
CA GLY A 334 -37.79 -13.22 -5.07
C GLY A 334 -36.63 -13.02 -6.05
N SER A 335 -36.94 -12.51 -7.24
CA SER A 335 -35.93 -12.11 -8.22
C SER A 335 -36.17 -10.72 -8.79
N VAL A 336 -35.10 -10.09 -9.28
CA VAL A 336 -35.11 -8.86 -10.07
C VAL A 336 -34.56 -9.20 -11.45
N ARG A 337 -35.31 -8.88 -12.50
CA ARG A 337 -35.00 -9.22 -13.89
C ARG A 337 -35.24 -8.03 -14.81
N GLY A 338 -34.40 -7.95 -15.83
CA GLY A 338 -34.53 -6.94 -16.87
C GLY A 338 -33.46 -7.07 -17.93
N ARG A 339 -33.28 -6.00 -18.70
CA ARG A 339 -32.35 -5.92 -19.81
C ARG A 339 -31.60 -4.61 -19.83
N VAL A 340 -30.31 -4.66 -20.15
CA VAL A 340 -29.47 -3.49 -20.38
C VAL A 340 -29.25 -3.29 -21.87
N THR A 341 -29.51 -2.07 -22.35
CA THR A 341 -29.35 -1.69 -23.77
C THR A 341 -28.61 -0.36 -23.91
N SER A 342 -28.09 -0.09 -25.10
CA SER A 342 -27.57 1.22 -25.53
C SER A 342 -28.01 1.46 -26.96
N ALA A 343 -28.68 2.60 -27.21
CA ALA A 343 -29.26 2.93 -28.52
C ALA A 343 -30.09 1.78 -29.15
N GLY A 344 -30.83 1.02 -28.31
CA GLY A 344 -31.64 -0.13 -28.72
C GLY A 344 -30.87 -1.44 -28.97
N THR A 345 -29.54 -1.43 -28.83
CA THR A 345 -28.70 -2.63 -28.94
C THR A 345 -28.45 -3.20 -27.54
N PRO A 346 -28.57 -4.52 -27.31
CA PRO A 346 -28.24 -5.11 -26.02
C PRO A 346 -26.77 -4.93 -25.64
N VAL A 347 -26.53 -4.69 -24.36
CA VAL A 347 -25.20 -4.54 -23.77
C VAL A 347 -24.94 -5.75 -22.87
N GLY A 348 -24.17 -6.72 -23.36
CA GLY A 348 -23.71 -7.85 -22.55
C GLY A 348 -22.46 -7.52 -21.74
N GLY A 349 -22.30 -8.19 -20.60
CA GLY A 349 -21.19 -7.97 -19.67
C GLY A 349 -21.31 -6.71 -18.79
N ALA A 350 -22.39 -5.94 -18.91
CA ALA A 350 -22.69 -4.88 -17.95
C ALA A 350 -23.02 -5.46 -16.57
N THR A 351 -22.46 -4.86 -15.52
CA THR A 351 -22.69 -5.27 -14.14
C THR A 351 -23.95 -4.62 -13.61
N VAL A 352 -24.87 -5.43 -13.06
CA VAL A 352 -26.09 -4.97 -12.41
C VAL A 352 -26.03 -5.32 -10.93
N GLN A 353 -26.29 -4.33 -10.07
CA GLN A 353 -26.11 -4.42 -8.62
C GLN A 353 -27.37 -3.98 -7.86
N LEU A 354 -27.66 -4.66 -6.75
CA LEU A 354 -28.72 -4.32 -5.81
C LEU A 354 -28.14 -3.72 -4.54
N PHE A 355 -28.70 -2.61 -4.08
CA PHE A 355 -28.36 -1.97 -2.81
C PHE A 355 -29.59 -1.94 -1.89
N PRO A 356 -29.42 -2.10 -0.57
CA PRO A 356 -30.54 -2.03 0.36
C PRO A 356 -31.13 -0.62 0.38
N SER A 357 -32.40 -0.47 0.74
CA SER A 357 -33.04 0.86 0.87
C SER A 357 -32.37 1.78 1.92
N ALA A 358 -31.63 1.21 2.86
CA ALA A 358 -30.86 1.94 3.88
C ALA A 358 -29.47 2.40 3.42
N VAL A 359 -29.04 2.08 2.18
CA VAL A 359 -27.72 2.44 1.65
C VAL A 359 -27.53 3.96 1.66
N VAL A 360 -26.34 4.41 2.08
CA VAL A 360 -25.99 5.84 2.07
C VAL A 360 -24.91 6.20 1.04
N SER A 361 -24.18 5.20 0.52
CA SER A 361 -23.11 5.39 -0.47
C SER A 361 -22.88 4.13 -1.31
N LEU A 362 -22.47 4.29 -2.57
CA LEU A 362 -22.05 3.17 -3.44
C LEU A 362 -20.72 2.50 -3.04
N ASN A 363 -20.02 3.03 -2.04
CA ASN A 363 -18.83 2.37 -1.49
C ASN A 363 -19.20 1.17 -0.60
N GLU A 364 -20.45 1.08 -0.16
CA GLU A 364 -20.96 -0.09 0.55
C GLU A 364 -21.10 -1.26 -0.44
N PRO A 365 -20.84 -2.50 0.00
CA PRO A 365 -21.01 -3.66 -0.87
C PRO A 365 -22.49 -3.82 -1.25
N PRO A 366 -22.79 -4.15 -2.54
CA PRO A 366 -24.16 -4.46 -2.93
C PRO A 366 -24.64 -5.74 -2.25
N LEU A 367 -25.96 -5.88 -2.06
CA LEU A 367 -26.60 -7.13 -1.61
C LEU A 367 -26.32 -8.26 -2.60
N LEU A 368 -26.43 -7.95 -3.89
CA LEU A 368 -26.21 -8.88 -4.99
C LEU A 368 -25.62 -8.14 -6.20
N SER A 369 -24.85 -8.87 -7.00
CA SER A 369 -24.32 -8.40 -8.26
C SER A 369 -24.37 -9.51 -9.30
N THR A 370 -24.66 -9.17 -10.54
CA THR A 370 -24.59 -10.08 -11.69
C THR A 370 -24.07 -9.34 -12.91
N THR A 371 -23.70 -10.07 -13.95
CA THR A 371 -23.39 -9.50 -15.26
C THR A 371 -24.48 -9.90 -16.25
N THR A 372 -24.82 -8.98 -17.14
CA THR A 372 -25.74 -9.25 -18.24
C THR A 372 -25.18 -10.28 -19.21
N GLU A 373 -26.08 -11.14 -19.71
CA GLU A 373 -25.81 -12.09 -20.79
C GLU A 373 -25.55 -11.38 -22.13
N PRO A 374 -25.02 -12.06 -23.17
CA PRO A 374 -24.76 -11.44 -24.48
C PRO A 374 -25.97 -10.79 -25.14
N ASP A 375 -27.20 -11.18 -24.77
CA ASP A 375 -28.45 -10.59 -25.25
C ASP A 375 -28.94 -9.40 -24.40
N GLY A 376 -28.13 -8.99 -23.42
CA GLY A 376 -28.35 -7.88 -22.50
C GLY A 376 -29.23 -8.21 -21.30
N THR A 377 -29.75 -9.44 -21.18
CA THR A 377 -30.63 -9.81 -20.07
C THR A 377 -29.86 -10.09 -18.80
N TYR A 378 -30.49 -9.90 -17.64
CA TYR A 378 -29.93 -10.28 -16.35
C TYR A 378 -31.00 -10.79 -15.40
N THR A 379 -30.58 -11.56 -14.39
CA THR A 379 -31.44 -12.01 -13.28
C THR A 379 -30.63 -12.01 -11.99
N LEU A 380 -31.21 -11.44 -10.94
CA LEU A 380 -30.71 -11.43 -9.56
C LEU A 380 -31.76 -12.10 -8.67
N GLY A 381 -31.49 -13.32 -8.17
CA GLY A 381 -32.45 -14.13 -7.42
C GLY A 381 -32.03 -14.41 -5.98
N GLY A 382 -32.91 -15.08 -5.21
CA GLY A 382 -32.63 -15.49 -3.83
C GLY A 382 -32.98 -14.43 -2.78
N LEU A 383 -33.81 -13.46 -3.15
CA LEU A 383 -34.10 -12.29 -2.32
C LEU A 383 -35.28 -12.52 -1.36
N VAL A 384 -35.18 -11.99 -0.14
CA VAL A 384 -36.34 -11.81 0.75
C VAL A 384 -37.15 -10.58 0.32
N THR A 385 -38.37 -10.44 0.85
CA THR A 385 -39.19 -9.24 0.59
C THR A 385 -38.49 -7.99 1.12
N ALA A 386 -38.17 -7.06 0.23
CA ALA A 386 -37.43 -5.83 0.55
C ALA A 386 -37.57 -4.80 -0.57
N ASP A 387 -37.42 -3.52 -0.23
CA ASP A 387 -37.22 -2.46 -1.21
C ASP A 387 -35.72 -2.26 -1.45
N VAL A 388 -35.30 -2.22 -2.72
CA VAL A 388 -33.90 -2.11 -3.13
C VAL A 388 -33.70 -1.03 -4.19
N TYR A 389 -32.50 -0.48 -4.26
CA TYR A 389 -32.04 0.31 -5.41
C TYR A 389 -31.27 -0.57 -6.38
N VAL A 390 -31.44 -0.35 -7.68
CA VAL A 390 -30.78 -1.13 -8.74
C VAL A 390 -29.92 -0.21 -9.59
N LEU A 391 -28.67 -0.61 -9.82
CA LEU A 391 -27.70 0.14 -10.60
C LEU A 391 -27.11 -0.74 -11.71
N ALA A 392 -27.08 -0.24 -12.93
CA ALA A 392 -26.34 -0.83 -14.04
C ALA A 392 -25.09 0.00 -14.36
N ARG A 393 -23.94 -0.66 -14.53
CA ARG A 393 -22.68 -0.02 -14.89
C ARG A 393 -21.83 -0.89 -15.80
N THR A 394 -21.12 -0.26 -16.74
CA THR A 394 -20.10 -0.91 -17.56
C THR A 394 -19.13 0.15 -18.09
N ALA A 395 -17.89 -0.24 -18.38
CA ALA A 395 -16.87 0.70 -18.84
C ALA A 395 -17.25 1.34 -20.19
N GLY A 396 -16.97 2.64 -20.34
CA GLY A 396 -17.33 3.42 -21.54
C GLY A 396 -18.76 3.96 -21.52
N PHE A 397 -19.51 3.72 -20.44
CA PHE A 397 -20.89 4.16 -20.26
C PHE A 397 -21.06 4.85 -18.91
N ILE A 398 -21.94 5.83 -18.88
CA ILE A 398 -22.35 6.48 -17.64
C ILE A 398 -23.17 5.45 -16.84
N PRO A 399 -22.84 5.15 -15.56
CA PRO A 399 -23.66 4.29 -14.72
C PRO A 399 -25.07 4.86 -14.57
N VAL A 400 -26.09 4.00 -14.47
CA VAL A 400 -27.50 4.43 -14.43
C VAL A 400 -28.24 3.70 -13.32
N LEU A 401 -28.91 4.46 -12.45
CA LEU A 401 -29.87 3.92 -11.48
C LEU A 401 -31.20 3.61 -12.17
N PHE A 402 -31.95 2.65 -11.62
CA PHE A 402 -33.31 2.37 -12.08
C PHE A 402 -34.17 3.65 -12.04
N ASP A 403 -35.07 3.81 -13.02
CA ASP A 403 -35.69 5.09 -13.48
C ASP A 403 -34.81 5.93 -14.45
N GLY A 404 -33.70 5.37 -14.94
CA GLY A 404 -32.90 5.99 -16.00
C GLY A 404 -32.05 7.19 -15.55
N ARG A 405 -31.88 7.38 -14.24
CA ARG A 405 -31.12 8.51 -13.67
C ARG A 405 -29.61 8.25 -13.80
N PRO A 406 -28.87 9.14 -14.48
CA PRO A 406 -27.41 9.03 -14.55
C PRO A 406 -26.79 9.11 -13.15
N CYS A 407 -25.79 8.25 -12.91
CA CYS A 407 -25.13 8.12 -11.63
C CYS A 407 -23.59 8.21 -11.77
N PRO A 408 -23.07 9.36 -12.21
CA PRO A 408 -21.64 9.54 -12.41
C PRO A 408 -20.89 9.67 -11.06
N MET A 409 -19.92 8.77 -10.86
CA MET A 409 -18.82 8.91 -9.88
C MET A 409 -19.25 9.38 -8.48
N ALA A 410 -18.64 10.45 -7.94
CA ALA A 410 -18.71 10.84 -6.53
C ALA A 410 -20.06 11.47 -6.11
N GLN A 411 -20.91 11.83 -7.06
CA GLN A 411 -22.25 12.39 -6.79
C GLN A 411 -23.36 11.35 -6.88
N CYS A 412 -23.01 10.09 -7.16
CA CYS A 412 -23.97 9.01 -7.23
C CYS A 412 -24.46 8.61 -5.84
N LEU A 413 -25.60 9.19 -5.43
CA LEU A 413 -26.37 8.73 -4.28
C LEU A 413 -27.35 7.64 -4.75
N PRO A 414 -27.25 6.38 -4.27
CA PRO A 414 -28.17 5.33 -4.70
C PRO A 414 -29.63 5.69 -4.42
N THR A 415 -29.86 6.43 -3.33
CA THR A 415 -31.16 6.95 -2.90
C THR A 415 -31.77 8.01 -3.81
N SER A 416 -31.02 8.46 -4.82
CA SER A 416 -31.54 9.34 -5.85
C SER A 416 -32.31 8.59 -6.94
N GLY A 417 -32.26 7.26 -7.00
CA GLY A 417 -33.06 6.42 -7.90
C GLY A 417 -34.44 6.07 -7.33
N ASP A 418 -35.23 5.33 -8.10
CA ASP A 418 -36.50 4.80 -7.61
C ASP A 418 -36.31 3.42 -6.95
N LEU A 419 -37.12 3.15 -5.92
CA LEU A 419 -37.12 1.84 -5.24
C LEU A 419 -37.77 0.77 -6.11
N VAL A 420 -37.15 -0.39 -6.15
CA VAL A 420 -37.72 -1.63 -6.69
C VAL A 420 -38.21 -2.47 -5.52
N ALA A 421 -39.53 -2.68 -5.43
CA ALA A 421 -40.13 -3.54 -4.44
C ALA A 421 -39.96 -5.01 -4.85
N VAL A 422 -39.14 -5.74 -4.11
CA VAL A 422 -38.95 -7.18 -4.29
C VAL A 422 -39.87 -7.93 -3.35
N GLN A 423 -40.60 -8.90 -3.89
CA GLN A 423 -41.46 -9.78 -3.10
C GLN A 423 -40.92 -11.21 -3.15
N GLN A 424 -40.68 -11.80 -1.98
CA GLN A 424 -40.22 -13.18 -1.83
C GLN A 424 -41.16 -14.15 -2.58
N GLY A 425 -40.58 -15.15 -3.25
CA GLY A 425 -41.31 -16.14 -4.04
C GLY A 425 -41.78 -15.68 -5.42
N SER A 426 -41.55 -14.41 -5.79
CA SER A 426 -42.03 -13.82 -7.05
C SER A 426 -40.92 -13.18 -7.89
N ASP A 427 -41.14 -13.11 -9.20
CA ASP A 427 -40.23 -12.45 -10.13
C ASP A 427 -40.65 -10.99 -10.36
N THR A 428 -39.76 -10.05 -10.02
CA THR A 428 -39.90 -8.61 -10.34
C THR A 428 -39.25 -8.37 -11.69
N SER A 429 -40.05 -8.14 -12.71
CA SER A 429 -39.61 -8.00 -14.11
C SER A 429 -39.65 -6.54 -14.58
N ASP A 430 -39.25 -6.31 -15.83
CA ASP A 430 -39.24 -5.00 -16.50
C ASP A 430 -38.34 -3.95 -15.82
N ILE A 431 -37.29 -4.41 -15.13
CA ILE A 431 -36.26 -3.55 -14.54
C ILE A 431 -35.18 -3.27 -15.59
N ASP A 432 -35.54 -2.53 -16.63
CA ASP A 432 -34.67 -2.31 -17.79
C ASP A 432 -33.79 -1.06 -17.65
N PHE A 433 -32.62 -1.07 -18.28
CA PHE A 433 -31.67 0.04 -18.33
C PHE A 433 -31.34 0.43 -19.77
N VAL A 434 -31.21 1.74 -20.00
CA VAL A 434 -30.64 2.30 -21.22
C VAL A 434 -29.37 3.06 -20.83
N LEU A 435 -28.22 2.49 -21.17
CA LEU A 435 -26.93 3.11 -20.94
C LEU A 435 -26.61 4.11 -22.06
N VAL A 436 -26.02 5.24 -21.66
CA VAL A 436 -25.53 6.27 -22.57
C VAL A 436 -23.99 6.24 -22.54
N PRO A 437 -23.31 6.22 -23.70
CA PRO A 437 -21.85 6.29 -23.74
C PRO A 437 -21.34 7.54 -23.00
N GLY A 438 -20.39 7.35 -22.08
CA GLY A 438 -19.74 8.45 -21.38
C GLY A 438 -18.67 9.11 -22.24
N GLY A 439 -18.47 10.41 -22.07
CA GLY A 439 -17.33 11.11 -22.65
C GLY A 439 -16.11 11.06 -21.73
N SER A 440 -14.96 11.51 -22.21
CA SER A 440 -13.74 11.63 -21.40
C SER A 440 -13.07 12.99 -21.53
N LEU A 441 -12.33 13.37 -20.48
CA LEU A 441 -11.43 14.53 -20.48
C LEU A 441 -10.01 14.05 -20.22
N SER A 442 -9.03 14.58 -20.96
CA SER A 442 -7.61 14.26 -20.73
C SER A 442 -6.65 15.36 -21.17
N GLY A 443 -5.47 15.38 -20.56
CA GLY A 443 -4.38 16.29 -20.92
C GLY A 443 -3.09 16.00 -20.14
N GLU A 444 -2.19 16.98 -20.12
CA GLU A 444 -0.91 16.92 -19.43
C GLU A 444 -0.76 18.07 -18.41
N ILE A 445 -0.16 17.80 -17.25
CA ILE A 445 0.22 18.84 -16.28
C ILE A 445 1.75 18.95 -16.22
N ARG A 446 2.30 20.17 -16.37
CA ARG A 446 3.75 20.45 -16.41
C ARG A 446 4.19 21.57 -15.46
N ASP A 447 5.47 21.54 -15.08
CA ASP A 447 6.18 22.63 -14.39
C ASP A 447 6.61 23.65 -15.44
N VAL A 448 5.95 24.80 -15.48
CA VAL A 448 6.23 25.84 -16.48
C VAL A 448 7.66 26.36 -16.38
N GLY A 449 8.26 26.33 -15.19
CA GLY A 449 9.63 26.81 -14.99
C GLY A 449 10.70 25.85 -15.52
N ARG A 450 10.38 24.57 -15.66
CA ARG A 450 11.31 23.52 -16.08
C ARG A 450 10.94 22.83 -17.40
N ASP A 451 9.77 23.14 -17.92
CA ASP A 451 9.17 22.44 -19.07
C ASP A 451 9.21 20.91 -18.89
N ALA A 452 8.82 20.47 -17.68
CA ALA A 452 8.91 19.08 -17.26
C ALA A 452 7.54 18.56 -16.79
N PRO A 453 7.18 17.29 -17.09
CA PRO A 453 5.92 16.71 -16.65
C PRO A 453 5.84 16.65 -15.12
N LEU A 454 4.65 16.89 -14.58
CA LEU A 454 4.40 16.82 -13.16
C LEU A 454 3.69 15.54 -12.78
N GLU A 455 4.44 14.60 -12.21
CA GLU A 455 3.88 13.44 -11.53
C GLU A 455 3.14 13.85 -10.24
N SER A 456 2.05 13.15 -9.92
CA SER A 456 1.26 13.38 -8.71
C SER A 456 0.68 14.80 -8.62
N ALA A 457 0.44 15.45 -9.76
CA ALA A 457 -0.44 16.60 -9.86
C ALA A 457 -1.89 16.13 -9.98
N THR A 458 -2.87 16.95 -9.60
CA THR A 458 -4.29 16.59 -9.62
C THR A 458 -5.05 17.50 -10.57
N ALA A 459 -5.79 16.90 -11.51
CA ALA A 459 -6.83 17.57 -12.30
C ALA A 459 -8.18 17.33 -11.64
N HIS A 460 -8.84 18.40 -11.20
CA HIS A 460 -10.16 18.40 -10.55
C HIS A 460 -11.21 18.85 -11.55
N VAL A 461 -12.27 18.07 -11.74
CA VAL A 461 -13.36 18.36 -12.69
C VAL A 461 -14.59 18.84 -11.93
N HIS A 462 -15.12 19.99 -12.35
CA HIS A 462 -16.20 20.72 -11.71
C HIS A 462 -17.38 20.94 -12.68
N GLN A 463 -18.59 21.00 -12.13
CA GLN A 463 -19.82 21.41 -12.82
C GLN A 463 -19.95 22.94 -12.89
N ASP A 464 -21.01 23.42 -13.55
CA ASP A 464 -21.37 24.83 -13.70
C ASP A 464 -21.83 25.49 -12.39
N ASP A 465 -22.23 24.71 -11.39
CA ASP A 465 -22.48 25.17 -10.01
C ASP A 465 -21.20 25.26 -9.15
N GLY A 466 -20.05 24.90 -9.72
CA GLY A 466 -18.74 24.89 -9.07
C GLY A 466 -18.45 23.64 -8.23
N ALA A 467 -19.40 22.70 -8.10
CA ALA A 467 -19.20 21.47 -7.35
C ALA A 467 -18.16 20.58 -8.03
N GLU A 468 -17.18 20.10 -7.26
CA GLU A 468 -16.23 19.09 -7.72
C GLU A 468 -16.95 17.73 -7.86
N VAL A 469 -16.85 17.11 -9.04
CA VAL A 469 -17.49 15.82 -9.34
C VAL A 469 -16.49 14.68 -9.23
N THR A 470 -15.26 14.91 -9.66
CA THR A 470 -14.21 13.88 -9.69
C THR A 470 -12.84 14.51 -9.93
N SER A 471 -11.78 13.71 -9.81
CA SER A 471 -10.40 14.13 -10.07
C SER A 471 -9.55 12.99 -10.61
N ALA A 472 -8.50 13.32 -11.34
CA ALA A 472 -7.45 12.39 -11.76
C ALA A 472 -6.09 12.87 -11.31
N ILE A 473 -5.26 11.93 -10.87
CA ILE A 473 -3.86 12.17 -10.52
C ILE A 473 -3.00 11.82 -11.74
N THR A 474 -2.02 12.67 -12.05
CA THR A 474 -1.13 12.46 -13.18
C THR A 474 -0.14 11.33 -12.97
N GLY A 475 0.14 10.59 -14.03
CA GLY A 475 1.23 9.62 -14.11
C GLY A 475 2.62 10.28 -14.11
N SER A 476 3.68 9.47 -14.18
CA SER A 476 5.07 9.94 -14.22
C SER A 476 5.42 10.76 -15.48
N ASP A 477 4.63 10.62 -16.53
CA ASP A 477 4.69 11.39 -17.77
C ASP A 477 3.81 12.66 -17.74
N GLY A 478 3.21 12.98 -16.59
CA GLY A 478 2.37 14.16 -16.41
C GLY A 478 0.97 14.05 -17.03
N THR A 479 0.62 12.91 -17.63
CA THR A 479 -0.68 12.72 -18.28
C THR A 479 -1.77 12.38 -17.27
N TRP A 480 -3.00 12.84 -17.52
CA TRP A 480 -4.19 12.51 -16.75
C TRP A 480 -5.39 12.24 -17.67
N ARG A 481 -6.32 11.43 -17.18
CA ARG A 481 -7.57 11.10 -17.89
C ARG A 481 -8.69 10.81 -16.91
N ILE A 482 -9.89 11.26 -17.24
CA ILE A 482 -11.15 10.95 -16.55
C ILE A 482 -12.14 10.45 -17.60
N ASP A 483 -12.65 9.24 -17.39
CA ASP A 483 -13.61 8.56 -18.27
C ASP A 483 -15.05 8.63 -17.71
N ASP A 484 -16.00 8.19 -18.53
CA ASP A 484 -17.41 7.97 -18.16
C ASP A 484 -18.17 9.21 -17.65
N LEU A 485 -17.77 10.40 -18.13
CA LEU A 485 -18.41 11.65 -17.77
C LEU A 485 -19.70 11.88 -18.57
N PRO A 486 -20.78 12.39 -17.92
CA PRO A 486 -21.98 12.81 -18.61
C PRO A 486 -21.77 13.95 -19.60
N VAL A 487 -22.71 14.05 -20.55
CA VAL A 487 -22.82 15.21 -21.42
C VAL A 487 -23.07 16.47 -20.58
N GLY A 488 -22.37 17.56 -20.89
CA GLY A 488 -22.46 18.76 -20.10
C GLY A 488 -21.33 19.74 -20.35
N THR A 489 -21.32 20.81 -19.57
CA THR A 489 -20.24 21.79 -19.53
C THR A 489 -19.44 21.59 -18.26
N TRP A 490 -18.13 21.44 -18.43
CA TRP A 490 -17.19 21.11 -17.36
C TRP A 490 -16.13 22.18 -17.20
N TYR A 491 -15.61 22.33 -15.99
CA TYR A 491 -14.49 23.20 -15.65
C TYR A 491 -13.39 22.37 -15.01
N VAL A 492 -12.13 22.67 -15.30
CA VAL A 492 -10.99 21.91 -14.75
C VAL A 492 -10.04 22.82 -13.99
N ARG A 493 -9.71 22.43 -12.75
CA ARG A 493 -8.69 23.05 -11.90
C ARG A 493 -7.53 22.08 -11.71
N PHE A 494 -6.31 22.55 -11.84
CA PHE A 494 -5.09 21.81 -11.59
C PHE A 494 -4.46 22.23 -10.26
N SER A 495 -3.96 21.27 -9.50
CA SER A 495 -3.26 21.54 -8.24
C SER A 495 -2.09 20.60 -8.01
N ARG A 496 -1.08 21.07 -7.27
CA ARG A 496 0.02 20.27 -6.73
C ARG A 496 0.62 20.97 -5.52
N ALA A 497 1.04 20.22 -4.50
CA ALA A 497 1.74 20.79 -3.36
C ALA A 497 3.00 21.57 -3.82
N GLN A 498 3.25 22.74 -3.23
CA GLN A 498 4.34 23.67 -3.60
C GLN A 498 4.18 24.37 -4.96
N PHE A 499 3.02 24.25 -5.61
CA PHE A 499 2.70 24.99 -6.83
C PHE A 499 1.43 25.83 -6.64
N ASN A 500 1.36 26.98 -7.32
CA ASN A 500 0.12 27.72 -7.48
C ASN A 500 -0.82 26.93 -8.40
N GLY A 501 -2.09 26.85 -8.03
CA GLY A 501 -3.11 26.24 -8.85
C GLY A 501 -3.40 27.04 -10.12
N GLU A 502 -4.03 26.37 -11.07
CA GLU A 502 -4.40 26.93 -12.37
C GLU A 502 -5.75 26.33 -12.81
N LEU A 503 -6.62 27.12 -13.43
CA LEU A 503 -7.78 26.62 -14.17
C LEU A 503 -7.38 26.40 -15.63
N PHE A 504 -8.06 25.47 -16.31
CA PHE A 504 -7.84 25.20 -17.73
C PHE A 504 -7.75 26.47 -18.58
N ASP A 505 -6.84 26.46 -19.55
CA ASP A 505 -6.49 27.57 -20.44
C ASP A 505 -5.63 28.67 -19.77
N ALA A 506 -4.68 28.25 -18.92
CA ALA A 506 -3.69 29.10 -18.26
C ALA A 506 -4.28 30.21 -17.36
N ILE A 507 -5.45 29.99 -16.79
CA ILE A 507 -6.14 30.94 -15.93
C ILE A 507 -5.64 30.79 -14.48
N PRO A 508 -5.01 31.80 -13.86
CA PRO A 508 -4.41 31.64 -12.54
C PRO A 508 -5.41 31.30 -11.43
N CYS A 509 -5.07 30.33 -10.57
CA CYS A 509 -5.83 29.97 -9.36
C CYS A 509 -4.91 29.94 -8.12
N PRO A 510 -4.42 31.10 -7.64
CA PRO A 510 -3.46 31.18 -6.54
C PRO A 510 -3.97 30.46 -5.29
N SER A 511 -3.09 29.70 -4.63
CA SER A 511 -3.42 28.90 -3.43
C SER A 511 -4.60 27.93 -3.59
N ASN A 512 -4.97 27.56 -4.83
CA ASN A 512 -6.16 26.78 -5.15
C ASN A 512 -7.48 27.43 -4.70
N ASN A 513 -7.49 28.76 -4.50
CA ASN A 513 -8.63 29.52 -3.98
C ASN A 513 -9.15 30.50 -5.04
N CYS A 514 -9.76 29.96 -6.09
CA CYS A 514 -10.42 30.71 -7.15
C CYS A 514 -11.84 30.18 -7.37
N ASP A 515 -12.69 31.00 -7.99
CA ASP A 515 -13.97 30.54 -8.51
C ASP A 515 -13.75 29.74 -9.80
N VAL A 516 -13.97 28.43 -9.73
CA VAL A 516 -13.72 27.49 -10.84
C VAL A 516 -14.58 27.78 -12.07
N THR A 517 -15.75 28.41 -11.88
CA THR A 517 -16.68 28.72 -12.98
C THR A 517 -16.22 29.90 -13.84
N THR A 518 -15.17 30.62 -13.39
CA THR A 518 -14.48 31.64 -14.20
C THR A 518 -13.47 31.06 -15.19
N GLY A 519 -13.23 29.74 -15.13
CA GLY A 519 -12.37 29.01 -16.07
C GLY A 519 -12.97 28.86 -17.47
N THR A 520 -12.18 28.38 -18.42
CA THR A 520 -12.67 28.09 -19.79
C THR A 520 -13.62 26.88 -19.77
N PRO A 521 -14.89 27.03 -20.21
CA PRO A 521 -15.87 25.94 -20.20
C PRO A 521 -15.52 24.88 -21.25
N ILE A 522 -15.57 23.62 -20.85
CA ILE A 522 -15.29 22.45 -21.70
C ILE A 522 -16.60 21.74 -22.00
N GLY A 523 -17.07 21.82 -23.24
CA GLY A 523 -18.25 21.09 -23.69
C GLY A 523 -17.95 19.62 -23.93
N LEU A 524 -18.69 18.73 -23.28
CA LEU A 524 -18.59 17.28 -23.46
C LEU A 524 -19.88 16.71 -24.07
N THR A 525 -19.71 15.86 -25.08
CA THR A 525 -20.80 15.16 -25.77
C THR A 525 -20.66 13.65 -25.59
N ALA A 526 -21.75 12.89 -25.78
CA ALA A 526 -21.81 11.49 -25.41
C ALA A 526 -20.80 10.66 -26.23
N GLY A 527 -19.99 9.84 -25.55
CA GLY A 527 -19.01 8.97 -26.18
C GLY A 527 -17.82 9.68 -26.83
N VAL A 528 -17.61 10.97 -26.58
CA VAL A 528 -16.51 11.76 -27.17
C VAL A 528 -15.36 11.93 -26.18
N ASP A 529 -14.14 11.72 -26.67
CA ASP A 529 -12.91 12.04 -25.95
C ASP A 529 -12.49 13.49 -26.23
N VAL A 530 -12.40 14.32 -25.18
CA VAL A 530 -11.88 15.68 -25.27
C VAL A 530 -10.46 15.72 -24.70
N THR A 531 -9.49 15.90 -25.58
CA THR A 531 -8.06 15.90 -25.25
C THR A 531 -7.48 17.32 -25.26
N GLY A 532 -6.29 17.49 -24.69
CA GLY A 532 -5.58 18.78 -24.69
C GLY A 532 -6.04 19.71 -23.56
N ILE A 533 -6.64 19.13 -22.52
CA ILE A 533 -6.99 19.86 -21.29
C ILE A 533 -5.73 19.94 -20.41
N ASP A 534 -4.79 20.78 -20.83
CA ASP A 534 -3.46 20.87 -20.20
C ASP A 534 -3.39 21.91 -19.07
N GLY A 535 -2.48 21.69 -18.11
CA GLY A 535 -2.22 22.61 -16.99
C GLY A 535 -0.74 22.97 -16.83
N GLY A 536 -0.45 24.25 -16.61
CA GLY A 536 0.91 24.79 -16.42
C GLY A 536 1.17 25.31 -15.01
N LEU A 537 1.53 24.43 -14.07
CA LEU A 537 1.73 24.84 -12.68
C LEU A 537 3.06 25.58 -12.45
N ARG A 538 3.03 26.63 -11.65
CA ARG A 538 4.21 27.43 -11.24
C ARG A 538 4.53 27.23 -9.76
N ARG A 539 5.81 27.09 -9.41
CA ARG A 539 6.25 26.84 -8.03
C ARG A 539 6.03 28.06 -7.12
N ILE A 540 5.66 27.81 -5.87
CA ILE A 540 5.37 28.83 -4.84
C ILE A 540 6.67 29.48 -4.31
N ASP A 541 7.83 28.82 -4.39
CA ASP A 541 9.12 29.29 -3.86
C ASP A 541 9.94 30.17 -4.84
N GLY A 542 9.41 30.45 -6.02
CA GLY A 542 10.00 31.34 -7.02
C GLY A 542 11.10 30.70 -7.87
N GLY A 543 10.73 30.20 -9.04
CA GLY A 543 11.66 29.68 -10.05
C GLY A 543 12.30 28.30 -9.76
N ASP A 544 13.40 28.03 -10.46
CA ASP A 544 14.14 26.76 -10.48
C ASP A 544 14.99 26.48 -9.24
N GLY A 545 15.25 27.50 -8.41
CA GLY A 545 16.09 27.41 -7.21
C GLY A 545 17.45 28.14 -7.31
N GLU A 546 17.83 28.66 -8.47
CA GLU A 546 19.17 29.22 -8.72
C GLU A 546 19.24 30.76 -8.61
N PHE A 547 20.42 31.29 -8.25
CA PHE A 547 20.69 32.73 -8.32
C PHE A 547 20.89 33.18 -9.77
N ARG A 548 20.22 34.25 -10.19
CA ARG A 548 20.52 34.91 -11.47
C ARG A 548 21.63 35.95 -11.31
N LEU A 549 22.50 36.08 -12.30
CA LEU A 549 23.55 37.10 -12.33
C LEU A 549 23.07 38.35 -13.08
N VAL A 550 23.28 39.52 -12.50
CA VAL A 550 23.05 40.84 -13.12
C VAL A 550 24.40 41.57 -13.22
N TYR A 551 24.83 41.83 -14.45
CA TYR A 551 26.04 42.60 -14.73
C TYR A 551 25.69 44.06 -15.02
N LEU A 552 26.25 44.98 -14.24
CA LEU A 552 26.11 46.42 -14.47
C LEU A 552 27.27 46.92 -15.34
N ASN A 553 26.97 47.31 -16.58
CA ASN A 553 27.96 47.74 -17.57
C ASN A 553 27.93 49.26 -17.79
N HIS A 554 28.97 49.98 -17.36
CA HIS A 554 29.14 51.42 -17.62
C HIS A 554 30.02 51.76 -18.83
N CYS A 555 30.34 50.76 -19.65
CA CYS A 555 31.06 50.91 -20.92
C CYS A 555 32.52 51.42 -20.83
N GLN A 556 33.14 51.48 -19.64
CA GLN A 556 34.54 51.90 -19.46
C GLN A 556 35.56 50.88 -20.01
N SER A 557 35.18 49.61 -20.16
CA SER A 557 36.04 48.56 -20.72
C SER A 557 36.17 48.62 -22.25
N GLY A 558 35.44 49.50 -22.92
CA GLY A 558 35.42 49.63 -24.38
C GLY A 558 34.50 48.63 -25.11
N ASN A 559 33.90 47.67 -24.41
CA ASN A 559 33.01 46.66 -24.96
C ASN A 559 31.52 47.09 -24.94
N CYS A 560 31.18 48.18 -25.63
CA CYS A 560 29.80 48.69 -25.71
C CYS A 560 29.30 48.90 -27.12
N THR A 561 29.54 47.88 -27.95
CA THR A 561 28.95 47.77 -29.27
C THR A 561 27.94 46.63 -29.27
N PHE A 562 26.69 46.96 -29.56
CA PHE A 562 25.55 46.04 -29.53
C PHE A 562 25.06 45.78 -30.95
N ASN A 563 24.93 44.50 -31.29
CA ASN A 563 24.49 44.04 -32.59
C ASN A 563 22.99 43.73 -32.57
N ARG A 564 22.33 43.93 -33.71
CA ARG A 564 20.92 43.55 -33.88
C ARG A 564 20.76 42.04 -33.81
N GLY A 565 19.78 41.59 -33.03
CA GLY A 565 19.26 40.23 -33.05
C GLY A 565 17.75 40.21 -32.99
N ASN A 566 17.15 39.06 -33.32
CA ASN A 566 15.72 38.82 -33.04
C ASN A 566 15.51 38.28 -31.61
N THR A 567 16.60 37.95 -30.92
CA THR A 567 16.66 37.49 -29.53
C THR A 567 17.78 38.22 -28.81
N ASN A 568 17.78 38.19 -27.48
CA ASN A 568 18.83 38.81 -26.65
C ASN A 568 19.90 37.77 -26.26
N ASN A 569 21.17 38.20 -26.25
CA ASN A 569 22.27 37.43 -25.69
C ASN A 569 23.40 38.36 -25.22
N ALA A 570 23.37 38.65 -23.92
CA ALA A 570 24.34 39.49 -23.21
C ALA A 570 25.81 39.11 -23.46
N SER A 571 26.17 37.82 -23.39
CA SER A 571 27.57 37.39 -23.61
C SER A 571 28.13 37.61 -25.02
N THR A 572 27.29 38.02 -25.96
CA THR A 572 27.68 38.34 -27.34
C THR A 572 27.26 39.75 -27.76
N ASN A 573 26.76 40.57 -26.83
CA ASN A 573 26.22 41.90 -27.08
C ASN A 573 25.16 41.93 -28.21
N VAL A 574 24.28 40.94 -28.25
CA VAL A 574 23.17 40.88 -29.23
C VAL A 574 21.89 41.30 -28.53
N SER A 575 21.22 42.34 -29.04
CA SER A 575 19.97 42.86 -28.46
C SER A 575 18.86 42.94 -29.49
N SER A 576 17.64 42.63 -29.03
CA SER A 576 16.39 42.83 -29.77
C SER A 576 15.98 44.30 -29.90
N LEU A 577 16.55 45.19 -29.08
CA LEU A 577 16.17 46.60 -29.04
C LEU A 577 16.90 47.48 -30.06
N VAL A 578 17.96 46.96 -30.71
CA VAL A 578 18.77 47.75 -31.65
C VAL A 578 18.43 47.42 -33.11
N SER A 579 18.18 48.46 -33.91
CA SER A 579 17.76 48.32 -35.32
C SER A 579 18.92 48.00 -36.28
N SER A 580 20.15 48.22 -35.84
CA SER A 580 21.44 48.00 -36.53
C SER A 580 22.54 47.95 -35.46
N THR A 581 23.80 47.63 -35.81
CA THR A 581 24.90 47.75 -34.84
C THR A 581 24.99 49.17 -34.30
N ARG A 582 24.98 49.32 -32.97
CA ARG A 582 25.06 50.61 -32.25
C ARG A 582 26.20 50.56 -31.24
N THR A 583 26.83 51.71 -31.01
CA THR A 583 27.89 51.85 -30.00
C THR A 583 27.52 52.97 -29.05
N LEU A 584 27.54 52.69 -27.75
CA LEU A 584 27.27 53.67 -26.71
C LEU A 584 28.58 54.29 -26.21
N SER A 585 28.57 55.59 -25.94
CA SER A 585 29.69 56.24 -25.25
C SER A 585 29.73 55.78 -23.78
N PRO A 586 30.92 55.68 -23.16
CA PRO A 586 31.05 55.40 -21.73
C PRO A 586 30.20 56.31 -20.85
N PHE A 587 29.82 55.80 -19.68
CA PHE A 587 29.16 56.61 -18.66
C PHE A 587 30.00 57.85 -18.34
N SER A 588 29.39 59.03 -18.40
CA SER A 588 30.08 60.33 -18.28
C SER A 588 30.08 60.90 -16.86
N GLY A 589 29.42 60.25 -15.90
CA GLY A 589 29.42 60.67 -14.50
C GLY A 589 30.72 60.32 -13.76
N THR A 590 30.84 60.78 -12.52
CA THR A 590 32.03 60.51 -11.71
C THR A 590 32.03 59.09 -11.13
N THR A 591 33.20 58.60 -10.72
CA THR A 591 33.33 57.31 -10.02
C THR A 591 32.48 57.26 -8.76
N GLU A 592 32.38 58.36 -8.01
CA GLU A 592 31.55 58.44 -6.81
C GLU A 592 30.06 58.26 -7.14
N THR A 593 29.61 58.85 -8.24
CA THR A 593 28.22 58.72 -8.71
C THR A 593 27.94 57.28 -9.18
N TRP A 594 28.90 56.67 -9.89
CA TRP A 594 28.83 55.28 -10.29
C TRP A 594 28.73 54.32 -9.09
N ASP A 595 29.64 54.44 -8.12
CA ASP A 595 29.68 53.57 -6.94
C ASP A 595 28.41 53.70 -6.09
N ALA A 596 27.89 54.92 -5.93
CA ALA A 596 26.63 55.17 -5.24
C ALA A 596 25.42 54.56 -5.97
N THR A 597 25.40 54.64 -7.30
CA THR A 597 24.36 54.03 -8.15
C THR A 597 24.38 52.50 -8.01
N VAL A 598 25.55 51.88 -8.11
CA VAL A 598 25.73 50.43 -7.95
C VAL A 598 25.25 49.97 -6.57
N ALA A 599 25.58 50.72 -5.52
CA ALA A 599 25.14 50.41 -4.17
C ALA A 599 23.60 50.52 -4.01
N CYS A 600 22.96 51.48 -4.69
CA CYS A 600 21.50 51.58 -4.72
C CYS A 600 20.83 50.42 -5.46
N ILE A 601 21.32 50.04 -6.63
CA ILE A 601 20.79 48.89 -7.37
C ILE A 601 20.93 47.61 -6.54
N ARG A 602 22.08 47.41 -5.88
CA ARG A 602 22.29 46.28 -4.96
C ARG A 602 21.29 46.24 -3.82
N ASP A 603 20.97 47.38 -3.21
CA ASP A 603 20.00 47.45 -2.12
C ASP A 603 18.57 47.10 -2.57
N VAL A 604 18.15 47.61 -3.73
CA VAL A 604 16.81 47.33 -4.29
C VAL A 604 16.67 45.85 -4.68
N LEU A 605 17.70 45.25 -5.26
CA LEU A 605 17.67 43.86 -5.74
C LEU A 605 18.00 42.82 -4.65
N GLN A 606 18.54 43.24 -3.51
CA GLN A 606 18.99 42.36 -2.42
C GLN A 606 17.96 41.31 -1.96
N PRO A 607 16.65 41.63 -1.83
CA PRO A 607 15.65 40.68 -1.33
C PRO A 607 15.45 39.44 -2.20
N TYR A 608 15.90 39.47 -3.46
CA TYR A 608 15.66 38.43 -4.45
C TYR A 608 16.94 37.63 -4.73
N ARG A 609 16.84 36.42 -5.28
CA ARG A 609 18.02 35.61 -5.66
C ARG A 609 18.73 36.16 -6.90
N LEU A 610 19.17 37.40 -6.81
CA LEU A 610 19.93 38.13 -7.81
C LEU A 610 21.31 38.46 -7.25
N THR A 611 22.35 38.13 -8.00
CA THR A 611 23.73 38.52 -7.71
C THR A 611 24.12 39.67 -8.61
N VAL A 612 24.56 40.80 -8.05
CA VAL A 612 24.90 42.00 -8.84
C VAL A 612 26.41 42.21 -8.92
N THR A 613 26.98 42.12 -10.12
CA THR A 613 28.41 42.33 -10.41
C THR A 613 28.63 43.57 -11.28
N THR A 614 29.77 44.23 -11.10
CA THR A 614 30.27 45.29 -12.00
C THR A 614 31.48 44.83 -12.81
N THR A 615 31.89 43.56 -12.62
CA THR A 615 32.92 42.90 -13.41
C THR A 615 32.25 42.09 -14.49
N ASP A 616 32.67 42.29 -15.75
CA ASP A 616 32.18 41.55 -16.91
C ASP A 616 32.32 40.03 -16.67
N PRO A 617 31.20 39.29 -16.65
CA PRO A 617 31.22 37.86 -16.37
C PRO A 617 31.54 36.99 -17.59
N GLY A 618 31.80 37.61 -18.76
CA GLY A 618 32.12 36.93 -20.00
C GLY A 618 31.02 35.98 -20.47
N PRO A 619 31.30 34.68 -20.68
CA PRO A 619 30.33 33.74 -21.24
C PRO A 619 29.25 33.26 -20.26
N VAL A 620 29.37 33.56 -18.97
CA VAL A 620 28.40 33.17 -17.94
C VAL A 620 27.03 33.79 -18.26
N ALA A 621 25.94 33.04 -18.07
CA ALA A 621 24.60 33.56 -18.29
C ALA A 621 24.29 34.70 -17.31
N HIS A 622 23.85 35.84 -17.83
CA HIS A 622 23.53 37.01 -17.01
C HIS A 622 22.55 37.94 -17.71
N VAL A 623 21.79 38.70 -16.92
CA VAL A 623 21.14 39.93 -17.39
C VAL A 623 22.20 41.03 -17.41
N GLU A 624 22.36 41.70 -18.54
CA GLU A 624 23.26 42.85 -18.65
C GLU A 624 22.46 44.15 -18.58
N ALA A 625 22.70 44.94 -17.55
CA ALA A 625 22.13 46.27 -17.39
C ALA A 625 23.18 47.32 -17.79
N VAL A 626 23.04 47.86 -18.99
CA VAL A 626 23.94 48.84 -19.58
C VAL A 626 23.54 50.23 -19.10
N ILE A 627 24.40 50.88 -18.30
CA ILE A 627 24.16 52.21 -17.73
C ILE A 627 25.18 53.18 -18.35
N ALA A 628 24.90 53.63 -19.56
CA ALA A 628 25.82 54.43 -20.37
C ALA A 628 25.12 55.10 -21.56
N GLY A 629 25.82 56.00 -22.24
CA GLY A 629 25.37 56.57 -23.51
C GLY A 629 24.11 57.43 -23.43
N THR A 630 23.61 57.80 -24.60
CA THR A 630 22.38 58.59 -24.78
C THR A 630 21.35 57.85 -25.65
N PRO A 631 20.05 58.19 -25.57
CA PRO A 631 19.00 57.51 -26.34
C PRO A 631 19.26 57.53 -27.86
N ALA A 632 19.73 58.67 -28.36
CA ALA A 632 20.04 58.87 -29.78
C ALA A 632 21.12 57.89 -30.30
N GLN A 633 22.09 57.49 -29.46
CA GLN A 633 23.13 56.53 -29.84
C GLN A 633 22.58 55.11 -30.06
N LEU A 634 21.48 54.77 -29.39
CA LEU A 634 20.76 53.50 -29.60
C LEU A 634 19.67 53.61 -30.68
N GLY A 635 19.40 54.82 -31.19
CA GLY A 635 18.39 55.11 -32.21
C GLY A 635 17.01 55.48 -31.64
N MET A 636 16.95 55.92 -30.39
CA MET A 636 15.72 56.35 -29.71
C MET A 636 15.56 57.87 -29.71
N SER A 637 14.34 58.33 -29.45
CA SER A 637 14.03 59.77 -29.34
C SER A 637 14.63 60.37 -28.07
N ASP A 638 14.93 61.68 -28.12
CA ASP A 638 15.33 62.42 -26.93
C ASP A 638 14.22 62.38 -25.86
N GLY A 639 14.60 62.25 -24.58
CA GLY A 639 13.68 62.17 -23.45
C GLY A 639 13.38 60.75 -22.93
N VAL A 640 13.92 59.70 -23.56
CA VAL A 640 13.87 58.33 -23.02
C VAL A 640 14.98 58.17 -21.96
N ALA A 641 14.62 57.76 -20.74
CA ALA A 641 15.59 57.52 -19.66
C ALA A 641 16.18 56.11 -19.71
N GLY A 642 15.36 55.11 -20.07
CA GLY A 642 15.74 53.72 -20.17
C GLY A 642 14.82 52.95 -21.12
N VAL A 643 15.25 51.74 -21.45
CA VAL A 643 14.52 50.80 -22.30
C VAL A 643 14.99 49.37 -22.05
N SER A 644 14.05 48.43 -22.05
CA SER A 644 14.30 47.02 -21.81
C SER A 644 13.44 46.16 -22.76
N PRO A 645 13.93 44.98 -23.18
CA PRO A 645 13.05 44.00 -23.81
C PRO A 645 11.98 43.58 -22.79
N PHE A 646 10.77 43.28 -23.29
CA PHE A 646 9.64 42.91 -22.43
C PHE A 646 8.94 41.66 -22.95
N SER A 647 8.54 40.79 -22.03
CA SER A 647 7.69 39.62 -22.24
C SER A 647 6.88 39.37 -20.96
N CYS A 648 5.91 38.47 -21.00
CA CYS A 648 5.10 38.13 -19.83
C CYS A 648 5.79 37.10 -18.90
N GLY A 649 7.12 37.03 -18.93
CA GLY A 649 7.95 36.08 -18.20
C GLY A 649 9.43 36.47 -18.19
N GLU A 650 10.31 35.58 -17.70
CA GLU A 650 11.75 35.81 -17.73
C GLU A 650 12.27 35.89 -19.19
N ILE A 651 13.18 36.83 -19.45
CA ILE A 651 13.92 36.95 -20.71
C ILE A 651 15.38 36.55 -20.45
N PRO A 652 15.78 35.31 -20.76
CA PRO A 652 17.13 34.84 -20.51
C PRO A 652 18.16 35.70 -21.24
N ARG A 653 19.28 35.99 -20.57
CA ARG A 653 20.43 36.73 -21.14
C ARG A 653 20.05 38.10 -21.74
N SER A 654 19.01 38.74 -21.22
CA SER A 654 18.53 40.04 -21.70
C SER A 654 19.59 41.14 -21.54
N ILE A 655 19.54 42.13 -22.43
CA ILE A 655 20.32 43.36 -22.32
C ILE A 655 19.34 44.52 -22.14
N THR A 656 19.46 45.24 -21.04
CA THR A 656 18.64 46.41 -20.69
C THR A 656 19.49 47.67 -20.78
N PHE A 657 18.91 48.81 -21.12
CA PHE A 657 19.64 50.05 -21.33
C PHE A 657 19.07 51.17 -20.45
N THR A 658 19.90 51.71 -19.59
CA THR A 658 19.69 52.98 -18.88
C THR A 658 20.62 54.01 -19.49
N PHE A 659 20.07 55.08 -20.06
CA PHE A 659 20.84 56.10 -20.76
C PHE A 659 21.51 57.06 -19.77
N GLY A 660 22.56 56.57 -19.11
CA GLY A 660 23.17 57.23 -17.97
C GLY A 660 23.75 58.62 -18.25
N ASN A 661 24.03 58.96 -19.52
CA ASN A 661 24.56 60.28 -19.88
C ASN A 661 23.46 61.35 -20.03
N VAL A 662 22.18 60.98 -19.84
CA VAL A 662 21.07 61.94 -19.76
C VAL A 662 21.06 62.65 -18.40
N PHE A 663 21.42 61.93 -17.33
CA PHE A 663 21.47 62.45 -15.95
C PHE A 663 22.69 61.88 -15.20
N PRO A 664 23.92 62.14 -15.68
CA PRO A 664 25.14 61.48 -15.19
C PRO A 664 25.52 61.81 -13.75
N ASP A 665 24.89 62.84 -13.17
CA ASP A 665 25.14 63.32 -11.81
C ASP A 665 24.05 62.88 -10.81
N SER A 666 22.98 62.21 -11.25
CA SER A 666 21.83 61.85 -10.40
C SER A 666 21.85 60.37 -10.02
N VAL A 667 22.18 60.07 -8.77
CA VAL A 667 22.28 58.67 -8.29
C VAL A 667 20.92 57.99 -8.30
N LEU A 668 19.88 58.70 -7.85
CA LEU A 668 18.54 58.12 -7.74
C LEU A 668 17.88 57.89 -9.09
N ASP A 669 18.02 58.81 -10.05
CA ASP A 669 17.46 58.61 -11.40
C ASP A 669 18.17 57.44 -12.12
N LEU A 670 19.49 57.30 -11.97
CA LEU A 670 20.24 56.15 -12.50
C LEU A 670 19.78 54.84 -11.85
N CYS A 671 19.65 54.80 -10.52
CA CYS A 671 19.26 53.60 -9.79
C CYS A 671 17.83 53.15 -10.12
N TRP A 672 16.86 54.07 -10.09
CA TRP A 672 15.46 53.74 -10.33
C TRP A 672 15.22 53.37 -11.78
N THR A 673 15.83 54.08 -12.73
CA THR A 673 15.75 53.68 -14.14
C THR A 673 16.37 52.30 -14.34
N ALA A 674 17.57 52.04 -13.83
CA ALA A 674 18.21 50.74 -13.99
C ALA A 674 17.39 49.60 -13.37
N THR A 675 16.86 49.78 -12.16
CA THR A 675 16.03 48.74 -11.50
C THR A 675 14.71 48.53 -12.24
N HIS A 676 14.04 49.59 -12.68
CA HIS A 676 12.86 49.53 -13.56
C HIS A 676 13.16 48.67 -14.80
N GLU A 677 14.23 48.98 -15.54
CA GLU A 677 14.56 48.26 -16.77
C GLU A 677 14.95 46.80 -16.52
N ILE A 678 15.64 46.50 -15.42
CA ILE A 678 15.99 45.13 -15.02
C ILE A 678 14.73 44.30 -14.73
N ALA A 679 13.71 44.88 -14.12
CA ALA A 679 12.48 44.17 -13.78
C ALA A 679 11.66 43.74 -15.00
N HIS A 680 11.74 44.47 -16.12
CA HIS A 680 11.14 44.02 -17.39
C HIS A 680 11.73 42.70 -17.89
N SER A 681 13.01 42.40 -17.61
CA SER A 681 13.62 41.09 -17.88
C SER A 681 13.01 39.94 -17.09
N PHE A 682 12.25 40.25 -16.04
CA PHE A 682 11.54 39.32 -15.17
C PHE A 682 10.02 39.44 -15.33
N GLY A 683 9.56 40.07 -16.41
CA GLY A 683 8.15 40.12 -16.80
C GLY A 683 7.29 41.12 -16.04
N LEU A 684 7.89 42.04 -15.28
CA LEU A 684 7.14 43.08 -14.58
C LEU A 684 6.71 44.17 -15.56
N ALA A 685 5.42 44.51 -15.54
CA ALA A 685 4.85 45.62 -16.29
C ALA A 685 4.99 46.93 -15.52
N HIS A 686 4.73 48.05 -16.20
CA HIS A 686 4.60 49.35 -15.55
C HIS A 686 3.46 49.37 -14.55
N GLU A 687 3.58 50.18 -13.52
CA GLU A 687 2.50 50.41 -12.57
C GLU A 687 2.41 51.86 -12.09
N THR A 688 1.31 52.18 -11.41
CA THR A 688 0.96 53.57 -11.05
C THR A 688 1.28 53.96 -9.61
N TYR A 689 1.78 53.03 -8.78
CA TYR A 689 2.07 53.28 -7.37
C TYR A 689 3.42 53.99 -7.21
N CYS A 690 3.35 55.26 -6.78
CA CYS A 690 4.45 56.20 -6.77
C CYS A 690 5.75 55.71 -6.07
N PRO A 691 5.71 55.06 -4.89
CA PRO A 691 6.91 54.52 -4.26
C PRO A 691 7.53 53.28 -4.93
N ASP A 692 6.89 52.72 -5.97
CA ASP A 692 7.38 51.53 -6.66
C ASP A 692 8.47 51.85 -7.69
N SER A 693 9.41 50.93 -7.91
CA SER A 693 10.42 51.06 -8.97
C SER A 693 9.81 50.97 -10.36
N MET A 694 8.66 50.30 -10.54
CA MET A 694 8.01 50.10 -11.84
C MET A 694 7.12 51.27 -12.30
N THR A 695 7.17 52.40 -11.59
CA THR A 695 6.35 53.59 -11.91
C THR A 695 7.15 54.73 -12.54
N TYR A 696 6.53 55.44 -13.46
CA TYR A 696 7.05 56.71 -13.99
C TYR A 696 6.75 57.93 -13.10
N ALA A 697 5.95 57.79 -12.04
CA ALA A 697 5.63 58.91 -11.17
C ALA A 697 6.90 59.52 -10.52
N THR A 698 6.97 60.85 -10.43
CA THR A 698 8.10 61.58 -9.85
C THR A 698 7.73 62.19 -8.50
N GLY A 699 8.73 62.62 -7.70
CA GLY A 699 8.50 63.21 -6.37
C GLY A 699 8.11 62.21 -5.27
N CYS A 700 8.27 60.91 -5.53
CA CYS A 700 7.78 59.81 -4.69
C CYS A 700 8.66 59.47 -3.47
N GLY A 701 9.78 60.18 -3.29
CA GLY A 701 10.82 59.74 -2.37
C GLY A 701 11.58 58.53 -2.91
N PHE A 702 12.09 57.66 -2.02
CA PHE A 702 12.90 56.52 -2.42
C PHE A 702 12.05 55.39 -3.01
N LYS A 703 12.36 54.96 -4.24
CA LYS A 703 11.65 53.86 -4.93
C LYS A 703 12.32 52.50 -4.73
N ARG A 704 11.50 51.45 -4.69
CA ARG A 704 11.87 50.03 -4.66
C ARG A 704 10.68 49.21 -5.14
N TYR A 705 10.83 47.92 -5.44
CA TYR A 705 9.66 47.06 -5.58
C TYR A 705 8.93 46.97 -4.24
N THR A 706 7.66 47.33 -4.24
CA THR A 706 6.83 47.43 -3.04
C THR A 706 5.86 46.27 -2.97
N ASP A 707 5.58 45.85 -1.73
CA ASP A 707 4.56 44.84 -1.44
C ASP A 707 3.17 45.49 -1.39
N VAL A 708 2.79 46.11 -2.51
CA VAL A 708 1.51 46.81 -2.67
C VAL A 708 0.93 46.42 -4.02
N ILE A 709 -0.35 46.02 -4.02
CA ILE A 709 -1.08 45.80 -5.27
C ILE A 709 -1.40 47.17 -5.90
N SER A 710 -0.96 47.34 -7.14
CA SER A 710 -0.98 48.59 -7.89
C SER A 710 -1.57 48.36 -9.28
N PRO A 711 -2.37 49.29 -9.84
CA PRO A 711 -2.83 49.18 -11.22
C PRO A 711 -1.65 49.17 -12.20
N VAL A 712 -1.69 48.21 -13.13
CA VAL A 712 -0.75 48.13 -14.25
C VAL A 712 -1.04 49.27 -15.21
N GLY A 713 0.01 49.96 -15.67
CA GLY A 713 -0.06 51.05 -16.63
C GLY A 713 0.67 52.30 -16.19
N THR A 714 0.75 53.27 -17.10
CA THR A 714 1.54 54.50 -16.94
C THR A 714 0.66 55.74 -16.82
N GLN A 715 -0.57 55.67 -17.32
CA GLN A 715 -1.57 56.76 -17.31
C GLN A 715 -2.86 56.39 -16.56
N GLY A 716 -2.85 55.23 -15.88
CA GLY A 716 -4.00 54.63 -15.23
C GLY A 716 -4.08 53.13 -15.54
N PRO A 717 -5.08 52.43 -14.97
CA PRO A 717 -5.26 50.99 -15.18
C PRO A 717 -5.36 50.64 -16.67
N CYS A 718 -4.41 49.83 -17.15
CA CYS A 718 -4.26 49.42 -18.54
C CYS A 718 -4.23 50.58 -19.54
N GLN A 719 -3.63 51.71 -19.16
CA GLN A 719 -3.43 52.85 -20.05
C GLN A 719 -1.94 53.18 -20.22
N PRO A 720 -1.41 53.19 -21.46
CA PRO A 720 -2.08 52.81 -22.72
C PRO A 720 -2.49 51.33 -22.77
N ALA A 721 -3.44 50.96 -23.64
CA ALA A 721 -4.04 49.60 -23.69
C ALA A 721 -3.03 48.44 -23.78
N GLY A 722 -1.84 48.68 -24.34
CA GLY A 722 -0.77 47.67 -24.45
C GLY A 722 -0.07 47.31 -23.13
N GLU A 723 -0.27 48.07 -22.06
CA GLU A 723 0.36 47.82 -20.75
C GLU A 723 -0.13 46.52 -20.10
N CYS A 724 -1.38 46.12 -20.36
CA CYS A 724 -1.98 44.88 -19.85
C CYS A 724 -1.90 43.73 -20.86
N GLN A 725 -0.94 43.76 -21.80
CA GLN A 725 -0.76 42.69 -22.80
C GLN A 725 -0.52 41.29 -22.20
N CYS A 726 -0.13 41.23 -20.93
CA CYS A 726 0.06 39.97 -20.21
C CYS A 726 -1.19 39.43 -19.52
N GLY A 727 -2.31 40.17 -19.55
CA GLY A 727 -3.59 39.79 -18.91
C GLY A 727 -3.90 40.54 -17.61
N PRO A 728 -3.01 40.53 -16.59
CA PRO A 728 -3.27 41.22 -15.33
C PRO A 728 -3.46 42.73 -15.47
N THR A 729 -4.48 43.25 -14.79
CA THR A 729 -4.78 44.69 -14.70
C THR A 729 -4.16 45.35 -13.47
N THR A 730 -3.59 44.55 -12.57
CA THR A 730 -2.91 44.97 -11.34
C THR A 730 -1.69 44.08 -11.10
N GLN A 731 -0.65 44.64 -10.49
CA GLN A 731 0.60 43.97 -10.17
C GLN A 731 1.01 44.30 -8.73
N ASN A 732 1.71 43.37 -8.08
CA ASN A 732 2.50 43.68 -6.88
C ASN A 732 3.95 43.35 -7.23
N ALA A 733 4.76 44.37 -7.50
CA ALA A 733 6.11 44.19 -8.02
C ALA A 733 6.99 43.34 -7.09
N HIS A 734 6.86 43.49 -5.76
CA HIS A 734 7.62 42.67 -4.81
C HIS A 734 7.26 41.19 -4.91
N GLN A 735 5.97 40.86 -4.87
CA GLN A 735 5.51 39.47 -4.95
C GLN A 735 5.79 38.86 -6.32
N SER A 736 5.67 39.64 -7.41
CA SER A 736 6.03 39.20 -8.76
C SER A 736 7.52 38.85 -8.85
N MET A 737 8.41 39.68 -8.28
CA MET A 737 9.85 39.37 -8.23
C MET A 737 10.15 38.15 -7.36
N LEU A 738 9.48 38.00 -6.19
CA LEU A 738 9.60 36.77 -5.38
C LEU A 738 9.12 35.54 -6.14
N GLY A 739 8.03 35.64 -6.89
CA GLY A 739 7.49 34.54 -7.70
C GLY A 739 8.36 34.19 -8.91
N MET A 740 9.11 35.14 -9.47
CA MET A 740 9.95 34.90 -10.64
C MET A 740 11.32 34.34 -10.26
N VAL A 741 12.00 34.95 -9.30
CA VAL A 741 13.41 34.64 -8.97
C VAL A 741 13.61 34.12 -7.55
N GLY A 742 12.57 34.12 -6.72
CA GLY A 742 12.64 33.61 -5.35
C GLY A 742 13.31 34.55 -4.35
N PRO A 743 13.09 34.32 -3.04
CA PRO A 743 13.70 35.11 -1.96
C PRO A 743 15.19 34.77 -1.77
N ASN A 744 15.99 35.80 -1.48
CA ASN A 744 17.39 35.62 -1.09
C ASN A 744 17.50 35.12 0.36
N ALA A 745 17.76 33.83 0.53
CA ALA A 745 17.84 33.20 1.86
C ALA A 745 18.88 33.86 2.79
N ALA A 746 19.94 34.47 2.25
CA ALA A 746 20.96 35.15 3.07
C ALA A 746 20.46 36.45 3.73
N VAL A 747 19.41 37.06 3.18
CA VAL A 747 18.80 38.30 3.69
C VAL A 747 17.74 38.02 4.75
N PHE A 748 17.07 36.87 4.67
CA PHE A 748 16.00 36.49 5.60
C PHE A 748 16.45 35.57 6.75
N ALA A 749 17.72 35.16 6.77
CA ALA A 749 18.28 34.25 7.78
C ALA A 749 18.68 34.93 9.10
N ASP A 750 18.80 36.26 9.16
CA ASP A 750 19.26 36.99 10.37
C ASP A 750 18.14 37.69 11.15
N GLY A 751 16.88 37.57 10.72
CA GLY A 751 15.71 38.08 11.44
C GLY A 751 15.55 39.60 11.46
N PHE A 752 16.21 40.34 10.57
CA PHE A 752 16.09 41.81 10.52
C PHE A 752 15.36 42.32 9.26
N GLU A 753 14.03 42.43 9.33
CA GLU A 753 13.23 43.35 8.50
C GLU A 753 13.42 44.83 8.91
N ALA A 754 14.09 45.07 10.05
CA ALA A 754 14.41 46.42 10.48
C ALA A 754 15.68 46.90 9.79
N GLU A 755 15.49 47.67 8.70
CA GLU A 755 16.49 48.51 8.02
C GLU A 755 17.65 48.87 8.97
N SER A 756 18.86 48.39 8.73
CA SER A 756 19.98 48.71 9.63
C SER A 756 20.18 50.24 9.68
N LEU A 757 20.54 50.78 10.85
CA LEU A 757 20.86 52.21 11.00
C LEU A 757 21.94 52.68 10.00
N ALA A 758 22.81 51.78 9.55
CA ALA A 758 23.78 52.02 8.50
C ALA A 758 23.14 52.19 7.12
N LYS A 759 22.18 51.33 6.73
CA LYS A 759 21.42 51.47 5.49
C LYS A 759 20.57 52.74 5.46
N ARG A 760 19.93 53.09 6.59
CA ARG A 760 19.19 54.36 6.73
C ARG A 760 20.10 55.58 6.57
N ARG A 761 21.23 55.62 7.28
CA ARG A 761 22.21 56.72 7.18
C ARG A 761 22.81 56.84 5.78
N TRP A 762 23.05 55.73 5.10
CA TRP A 762 23.54 55.72 3.72
C TRP A 762 22.47 56.23 2.73
N ARG A 763 21.20 55.84 2.89
CA ARG A 763 20.07 56.39 2.11
C ARG A 763 19.86 57.87 2.36
N ASP A 764 19.93 58.31 3.61
CA ASP A 764 19.83 59.73 3.97
C ASP A 764 21.01 60.53 3.39
N ALA A 765 22.20 59.93 3.31
CA ALA A 765 23.37 60.53 2.68
C ALA A 765 23.23 60.64 1.15
N ILE A 766 22.64 59.64 0.46
CA ILE A 766 22.33 59.74 -0.98
C ILE A 766 21.26 60.81 -1.24
N LYS A 767 20.19 60.83 -0.43
CA LYS A 767 19.16 61.87 -0.52
C LYS A 767 19.76 63.26 -0.29
N ALA A 768 20.74 63.41 0.60
CA ALA A 768 21.45 64.67 0.82
C ALA A 768 22.45 65.01 -0.31
N PHE A 769 23.05 64.01 -0.95
CA PHE A 769 23.93 64.16 -2.12
C PHE A 769 23.16 64.70 -3.33
N ASP A 770 21.99 64.13 -3.65
CA ASP A 770 21.11 64.61 -4.74
C ASP A 770 20.32 65.87 -4.36
N GLY A 771 19.85 65.98 -3.11
CA GLY A 771 19.05 67.11 -2.61
C GLY A 771 19.78 68.45 -2.53
N ASN A 772 21.12 68.46 -2.61
CA ASN A 772 21.92 69.68 -2.73
C ASN A 772 21.93 70.27 -4.16
N ARG A 773 21.36 69.60 -5.16
CA ARG A 773 21.25 70.11 -6.54
C ARG A 773 19.81 70.24 -7.07
N ASN A 774 18.79 69.78 -6.34
CA ASN A 774 17.38 69.97 -6.70
C ASN A 774 16.51 70.29 -5.45
N PRO A 775 16.04 71.54 -5.27
CA PRO A 775 15.37 71.98 -4.04
C PRO A 775 13.93 71.46 -3.83
N GLU A 776 13.36 70.68 -4.75
CA GLU A 776 11.98 70.18 -4.64
C GLU A 776 11.82 68.82 -3.92
N LEU A 777 12.89 68.13 -3.55
CA LEU A 777 12.84 66.80 -2.91
C LEU A 777 12.76 66.82 -1.37
N ARG A 778 11.92 67.69 -0.78
CA ARG A 778 11.58 67.60 0.66
C ARG A 778 10.30 66.80 0.85
N CYS A 779 10.38 65.47 0.91
CA CYS A 779 9.27 64.65 1.36
C CYS A 779 9.06 64.83 2.88
N GLY A 780 7.85 65.25 3.25
CA GLY A 780 7.35 65.17 4.61
C GLY A 780 7.31 63.73 5.12
N THR A 781 7.35 63.61 6.44
CA THR A 781 7.24 62.40 7.25
C THR A 781 6.24 61.37 6.70
N MET A 782 6.72 60.26 6.14
CA MET A 782 6.01 58.99 6.21
C MET A 782 6.57 58.24 7.41
N GLU A 783 5.86 58.33 8.53
CA GLU A 783 5.98 57.33 9.59
C GLU A 783 5.69 55.95 9.01
N HIS A 784 6.50 54.97 9.41
CA HIS A 784 6.23 53.55 9.18
C HIS A 784 4.76 53.21 9.51
N PRO A 785 4.07 52.38 8.71
CA PRO A 785 2.96 51.63 9.27
C PRO A 785 3.55 50.77 10.38
N LYS A 786 3.14 51.02 11.62
CA LYS A 786 3.44 50.11 12.73
C LYS A 786 2.99 48.72 12.30
N LEU A 787 3.91 47.75 12.35
CA LEU A 787 3.59 46.33 12.33
C LEU A 787 2.45 46.10 13.33
N GLY A 788 1.25 45.83 12.80
CA GLY A 788 0.13 45.37 13.59
C GLY A 788 0.53 44.05 14.23
N THR A 789 0.48 44.02 15.55
CA THR A 789 0.48 42.84 16.41
C THR A 789 0.02 41.56 15.70
N PHE A 790 0.96 40.62 15.51
CA PHE A 790 0.65 39.21 15.34
C PHE A 790 -0.23 38.74 16.51
N LEU A 791 -1.47 38.38 16.23
CA LEU A 791 -2.25 37.53 17.12
C LEU A 791 -1.72 36.09 16.97
N PRO A 792 -1.34 35.40 18.05
CA PRO A 792 -0.93 34.01 17.96
C PRO A 792 -2.15 33.15 17.59
N LEU A 793 -1.96 32.27 16.61
CA LEU A 793 -2.88 31.20 16.24
C LEU A 793 -3.27 30.40 17.50
N GLY A 794 -4.53 30.56 17.93
CA GLY A 794 -5.18 29.65 18.85
C GLY A 794 -5.56 28.38 18.10
N LYS A 795 -5.20 27.23 18.68
CA LYS A 795 -5.76 25.93 18.32
C LYS A 795 -7.30 26.01 18.34
N GLN A 796 -7.92 25.67 17.21
CA GLN A 796 -9.01 24.70 17.10
C GLN A 796 -8.98 24.09 15.71
#